data_AF-A0A1C5AHS3-F1
#
_entry.id   AF-A0A1C5AHS3-F1
#
_cell.length_a   1.000
_cell.length_b   1.000
_cell.length_c   1.000
_cell.angle_alpha   90.00
_cell.angle_beta   90.00
_cell.angle_gamma   90.00
#
_symmetry.space_group_name_H-M   'P 1'
#
loop_
_entity.id
_entity.type
_entity.pdbx_description
1 polymer ?
#
loop_
_entity_poly.entity_id
_entity_poly.type
_entity_poly.pdbx_seq_one_letter_code
_entity_poly.pdbx_strand_id
1 'polypeptide(L)'
;MNFDGWGYIDGSFSYEPSRNTLEIYQQNANGYALVMRGFAAEHWHYLDVTPPKGTRFLAGQTYQTTTNFSPQDSITVLNISGDGQNCDWSSTPGTIAVKEAEYDDAGRFTAFAATFSVPCGWRGSAKGEIRFQSSIGYKATDTWGYRLQMGAQPAGMRGRTQAITVEANGTEPTTFGAASLSGADPGAFEISANTCSGNTLTYGQTCQLSITPKASAIGEQSAVLTLVEDSVAGKVTRLLSLTGYDPRDATAAPAYFSFGDVPAYETSVPQTVTLTGASDLPITFGQATLEGDNRASFRITGDGCSQKTLNKGQSCSMTAVARPSSPMQVGALLTLPDNSFAGKTQLSMGVNGYRDDRGTYYPVAPFRIMDTRSGKGAPKRMVGPGEVVSLQVTGSGGVTTEASTVVLNVTVTGPTMNGFVTVYPSGLSRPTASSLNFTKGWTGANSVTVKVGADGKVKFYNHTGSTHIIVDVDGYYSKGHECCSGYMGGQYHPLSKPVRITDTRTWGTGRVPREHYINSAASWGSTINPRVRAFAVSITATQPSSSGFLTAWEGSPDNLPNTSTLNYTTGATVPNFAVVPTTPCVNCGSATGWPSIGVYTHAPTHIVVDIVGFYDDGSLPDGLRFQSIAPTRIVDTRTGQGWPSRLGPGATATVPTPKTIANVDTWGLATNVTAVQPTSTTVMTVWPSGVTRPNTSSLNPRAGSLVSNAVQTMISQDDKFNVYNASGYTNFVVDVVGTFNLYPPTPPAGWNSNLTSAVPQPGLQADSRGSATPEVSTVHLVKRI
;
A
#
# COMPACT_ATOMS: atom_id res chain seq x y z
N MET A 1 -38.39 -41.53 35.31
CA MET A 1 -37.96 -40.36 36.10
C MET A 1 -37.87 -39.16 35.16
N ASN A 2 -38.18 -37.95 35.62
CA ASN A 2 -38.16 -36.75 34.80
C ASN A 2 -37.56 -35.60 35.60
N PHE A 3 -36.62 -34.85 35.05
CA PHE A 3 -35.94 -33.77 35.77
C PHE A 3 -36.39 -32.43 35.19
N ASP A 4 -37.10 -31.62 35.99
CA ASP A 4 -37.48 -30.26 35.64
C ASP A 4 -36.25 -29.34 35.76
N GLY A 5 -35.48 -29.21 34.68
CA GLY A 5 -34.40 -28.21 34.53
C GLY A 5 -33.43 -28.61 33.43
N TRP A 6 -32.56 -27.69 32.99
CA TRP A 6 -31.75 -27.79 31.77
C TRP A 6 -30.99 -29.14 31.60
N GLY A 7 -31.66 -30.14 31.02
CA GLY A 7 -31.19 -30.93 29.89
C GLY A 7 -30.29 -32.15 30.11
N TYR A 8 -30.31 -32.88 31.24
CA TYR A 8 -29.35 -34.00 31.36
C TYR A 8 -29.83 -35.38 31.85
N ILE A 9 -31.03 -35.55 32.41
CA ILE A 9 -31.63 -36.90 32.62
C ILE A 9 -33.15 -36.80 32.49
N ASP A 10 -33.72 -37.04 31.30
CA ASP A 10 -35.16 -37.27 31.15
C ASP A 10 -35.34 -38.67 30.57
N GLY A 11 -35.91 -39.59 31.36
CA GLY A 11 -36.04 -40.98 30.95
C GLY A 11 -36.92 -41.80 31.87
N SER A 12 -37.86 -42.54 31.30
CA SER A 12 -38.44 -43.69 31.99
C SER A 12 -37.35 -44.77 32.09
N PHE A 13 -37.02 -45.18 33.31
CA PHE A 13 -36.13 -46.31 33.51
C PHE A 13 -37.01 -47.51 33.85
N SER A 14 -37.04 -48.48 32.95
CA SER A 14 -37.65 -49.78 33.20
C SER A 14 -36.55 -50.76 33.55
N TYR A 15 -36.72 -51.50 34.66
CA TYR A 15 -35.79 -52.54 35.06
C TYR A 15 -35.83 -53.67 34.03
N GLU A 16 -34.80 -53.73 33.19
CA GLU A 16 -34.54 -54.88 32.34
C GLU A 16 -33.48 -55.78 33.01
N PRO A 17 -33.80 -57.04 33.37
CA PRO A 17 -32.89 -57.93 34.11
C PRO A 17 -31.57 -58.22 33.39
N SER A 18 -31.52 -58.01 32.07
CA SER A 18 -30.32 -58.24 31.24
C SER A 18 -29.30 -57.10 31.31
N ARG A 19 -29.67 -55.93 31.83
CA ARG A 19 -28.84 -54.70 31.82
C ARG A 19 -28.70 -54.02 33.17
N ASN A 20 -29.47 -54.44 34.17
CA ASN A 20 -29.59 -53.77 35.45
C ASN A 20 -29.55 -54.78 36.61
N THR A 21 -28.93 -54.39 37.71
CA THR A 21 -28.92 -55.12 38.98
C THR A 21 -29.84 -54.42 39.97
N LEU A 22 -30.79 -55.17 40.52
CA LEU A 22 -31.60 -54.75 41.64
C LEU A 22 -31.10 -55.45 42.91
N GLU A 23 -30.72 -54.68 43.92
CA GLU A 23 -30.25 -55.16 45.21
C GLU A 23 -31.23 -54.70 46.31
N ILE A 24 -31.73 -55.66 47.09
CA ILE A 24 -32.46 -55.39 48.35
C ILE A 24 -31.58 -55.89 49.47
N TYR A 25 -31.06 -55.00 50.30
CA TYR A 25 -30.21 -55.38 51.42
C TYR A 25 -30.59 -54.67 52.70
N GLN A 26 -30.28 -55.32 53.82
CA GLN A 26 -30.58 -54.83 55.16
C GLN A 26 -29.55 -53.76 55.54
N GLN A 27 -29.99 -52.53 55.80
CA GLN A 27 -29.10 -51.45 56.22
C GLN A 27 -28.93 -51.42 57.75
N ASN A 28 -29.96 -51.82 58.50
CA ASN A 28 -29.97 -51.90 59.96
C ASN A 28 -31.08 -52.85 60.46
N ALA A 29 -31.22 -53.04 61.78
CA ALA A 29 -32.09 -54.05 62.40
C ALA A 29 -33.55 -54.05 61.90
N ASN A 30 -34.07 -52.92 61.35
CA ASN A 30 -35.46 -52.81 60.89
C ASN A 30 -35.65 -52.10 59.52
N GLY A 31 -34.57 -51.72 58.83
CA GLY A 31 -34.63 -50.93 57.59
C GLY A 31 -33.92 -51.61 56.42
N TYR A 32 -34.68 -51.92 55.36
CA TYR A 32 -34.15 -52.42 54.09
C TYR A 32 -34.09 -51.29 53.06
N ALA A 33 -33.02 -51.28 52.27
CA ALA A 33 -32.84 -50.37 51.16
C ALA A 33 -33.25 -51.05 49.85
N LEU A 34 -33.86 -50.30 48.93
CA LEU A 34 -34.08 -50.69 47.55
C LEU A 34 -33.06 -49.95 46.69
N VAL A 35 -32.08 -50.67 46.14
CA VAL A 35 -31.02 -50.09 45.33
C VAL A 35 -31.06 -50.65 43.91
N MET A 36 -31.22 -49.77 42.93
CA MET A 36 -31.14 -50.10 41.51
C MET A 36 -29.85 -49.54 40.93
N ARG A 37 -29.10 -50.38 40.23
CA ARG A 37 -27.92 -49.98 39.48
C ARG A 37 -28.01 -50.55 38.07
N GLY A 38 -27.56 -49.80 37.08
CA GLY A 38 -27.51 -50.35 35.73
C GLY A 38 -26.50 -49.66 34.85
N PHE A 39 -26.08 -50.41 33.84
CA PHE A 39 -25.06 -50.02 32.88
C PHE A 39 -25.60 -50.34 31.48
N ALA A 40 -25.99 -49.31 30.74
CA ALA A 40 -26.45 -49.45 29.37
C ALA A 40 -25.50 -48.65 28.47
N ALA A 41 -24.77 -49.36 27.59
CA ALA A 41 -24.03 -48.81 26.45
C ALA A 41 -23.45 -47.39 26.69
N GLU A 42 -22.43 -47.31 27.55
CA GLU A 42 -21.67 -46.09 27.93
C GLU A 42 -22.28 -45.19 29.02
N HIS A 43 -23.44 -45.55 29.59
CA HIS A 43 -24.14 -44.76 30.60
C HIS A 43 -24.42 -45.55 31.90
N TRP A 44 -24.14 -44.98 33.08
CA TRP A 44 -24.48 -45.57 34.38
C TRP A 44 -25.59 -44.79 35.08
N HIS A 45 -26.42 -45.51 35.85
CA HIS A 45 -27.42 -44.92 36.72
C HIS A 45 -27.51 -45.67 38.06
N TYR A 46 -27.87 -44.93 39.10
CA TYR A 46 -27.96 -45.38 40.47
C TYR A 46 -29.16 -44.73 41.15
N LEU A 47 -30.01 -45.56 41.76
CA LEU A 47 -31.13 -45.16 42.59
C LEU A 47 -31.03 -45.90 43.92
N ASP A 48 -31.05 -45.17 45.02
CA ASP A 48 -31.08 -45.73 46.38
C ASP A 48 -32.24 -45.12 47.15
N VAL A 49 -33.14 -45.98 47.59
CA VAL A 49 -34.30 -45.62 48.40
C VAL A 49 -34.19 -46.34 49.74
N THR A 50 -33.93 -45.58 50.80
CA THR A 50 -33.74 -46.15 52.14
C THR A 50 -34.60 -45.41 53.18
N PRO A 51 -35.46 -46.10 53.95
CA PRO A 51 -36.29 -45.48 54.99
C PRO A 51 -35.43 -44.92 56.15
N PRO A 52 -35.99 -44.07 57.03
CA PRO A 52 -35.28 -43.60 58.22
C PRO A 52 -34.76 -44.78 59.06
N LYS A 53 -33.59 -44.59 59.68
CA LYS A 53 -32.89 -45.65 60.39
C LYS A 53 -33.78 -46.33 61.43
N GLY A 54 -33.85 -47.66 61.41
CA GLY A 54 -34.66 -48.44 62.34
C GLY A 54 -36.17 -48.44 62.04
N THR A 55 -36.60 -47.92 60.89
CA THR A 55 -38.00 -47.87 60.45
C THR A 55 -38.21 -48.52 59.08
N ARG A 56 -39.48 -48.74 58.71
CA ARG A 56 -39.92 -49.23 57.40
C ARG A 56 -40.82 -48.19 56.73
N PHE A 57 -40.85 -48.17 55.40
CA PHE A 57 -41.85 -47.39 54.68
C PHE A 57 -43.25 -47.95 54.93
N LEU A 58 -44.20 -47.06 55.16
CA LEU A 58 -45.62 -47.38 55.31
C LEU A 58 -46.38 -46.83 54.11
N ALA A 59 -47.24 -47.66 53.52
CA ALA A 59 -48.13 -47.21 52.45
C ALA A 59 -49.02 -46.04 52.94
N GLY A 60 -49.22 -45.05 52.07
CA GLY A 60 -49.97 -43.82 52.35
C GLY A 60 -49.18 -42.73 53.08
N GLN A 61 -47.93 -42.97 53.46
CA GLN A 61 -47.08 -41.97 54.13
C GLN A 61 -46.19 -41.21 53.14
N THR A 62 -45.91 -39.95 53.46
CA THR A 62 -44.92 -39.12 52.74
C THR A 62 -43.75 -38.82 53.66
N TYR A 63 -42.55 -39.06 53.16
CA TYR A 63 -41.30 -38.86 53.88
C TYR A 63 -40.48 -37.74 53.25
N GLN A 64 -39.81 -36.95 54.08
CA GLN A 64 -38.78 -36.04 53.63
C GLN A 64 -37.52 -36.84 53.26
N THR A 65 -36.86 -36.43 52.19
CA THR A 65 -35.69 -37.13 51.67
C THR A 65 -34.43 -36.29 51.74
N THR A 66 -33.31 -36.95 51.98
CA THR A 66 -31.96 -36.43 51.76
C THR A 66 -31.29 -37.19 50.63
N THR A 67 -30.42 -36.52 49.89
CA THR A 67 -29.59 -37.11 48.83
C THR A 67 -28.21 -37.54 49.35
N ASN A 68 -27.87 -37.19 50.61
CA ASN A 68 -26.63 -37.62 51.27
C ASN A 68 -26.65 -39.12 51.63
N PHE A 69 -25.57 -39.82 51.30
CA PHE A 69 -25.37 -41.27 51.53
C PHE A 69 -25.36 -41.71 53.01
N SER A 70 -25.37 -40.79 53.97
CA SER A 70 -25.39 -41.14 55.40
C SER A 70 -26.83 -41.07 55.94
N PRO A 71 -27.48 -42.21 56.24
CA PRO A 71 -28.79 -42.21 56.88
C PRO A 71 -28.68 -41.48 58.25
N GLN A 72 -29.34 -40.33 58.37
CA GLN A 72 -29.50 -39.68 59.67
C GLN A 72 -30.65 -40.36 60.43
N ASP A 73 -30.66 -40.30 61.76
CA ASP A 73 -31.59 -41.04 62.61
C ASP A 73 -33.10 -40.70 62.36
N SER A 74 -33.42 -39.71 61.52
CA SER A 74 -34.79 -39.21 61.31
C SER A 74 -35.23 -38.89 59.86
N ILE A 75 -34.40 -39.12 58.82
CA ILE A 75 -34.75 -38.76 57.43
C ILE A 75 -34.51 -39.91 56.43
N THR A 76 -35.31 -39.97 55.37
CA THR A 76 -35.21 -40.98 54.30
C THR A 76 -34.06 -40.64 53.36
N VAL A 77 -33.29 -41.63 52.89
CA VAL A 77 -32.35 -41.44 51.80
C VAL A 77 -33.05 -41.71 50.46
N LEU A 78 -32.99 -40.75 49.55
CA LEU A 78 -33.36 -40.92 48.15
C LEU A 78 -32.22 -40.35 47.31
N ASN A 79 -31.28 -41.21 46.90
CA ASN A 79 -30.19 -40.82 46.02
C ASN A 79 -30.53 -41.20 44.58
N ILE A 80 -30.37 -40.24 43.66
CA ILE A 80 -30.53 -40.45 42.23
C ILE A 80 -29.29 -39.88 41.55
N SER A 81 -28.52 -40.77 40.92
CA SER A 81 -27.24 -40.44 40.29
C SER A 81 -27.07 -41.13 38.94
N GLY A 82 -26.28 -40.52 38.05
CA GLY A 82 -25.88 -41.08 36.76
C GLY A 82 -24.72 -40.30 36.15
N ASP A 83 -24.48 -40.44 34.84
CA ASP A 83 -23.28 -39.92 34.14
C ASP A 83 -22.96 -38.44 34.42
N GLY A 84 -22.08 -38.18 35.39
CA GLY A 84 -21.66 -36.83 35.78
C GLY A 84 -22.76 -35.99 36.45
N GLN A 85 -23.88 -36.60 36.85
CA GLN A 85 -25.07 -35.89 37.33
C GLN A 85 -25.62 -36.59 38.59
N ASN A 86 -25.84 -35.82 39.66
CA ASN A 86 -26.51 -36.27 40.88
C ASN A 86 -27.35 -35.12 41.47
N CYS A 87 -28.22 -35.44 42.43
CA CYS A 87 -28.99 -34.45 43.20
C CYS A 87 -28.37 -34.16 44.57
N ASP A 88 -27.09 -34.50 44.77
CA ASP A 88 -26.42 -34.53 46.08
C ASP A 88 -25.99 -33.13 46.56
N TRP A 89 -26.11 -32.11 45.69
CA TRP A 89 -25.71 -30.73 45.98
C TRP A 89 -26.83 -29.83 46.50
N SER A 90 -28.07 -30.32 46.64
CA SER A 90 -29.16 -29.52 47.21
C SER A 90 -29.23 -29.71 48.72
N SER A 91 -29.16 -28.61 49.48
CA SER A 91 -29.43 -28.60 50.92
C SER A 91 -30.93 -28.61 51.24
N THR A 92 -31.78 -28.54 50.21
CA THR A 92 -33.24 -28.56 50.36
C THR A 92 -33.73 -30.02 50.35
N PRO A 93 -34.49 -30.46 51.36
CA PRO A 93 -35.06 -31.81 51.36
C PRO A 93 -36.01 -32.04 50.19
N GLY A 94 -35.98 -33.25 49.63
CA GLY A 94 -36.99 -33.73 48.69
C GLY A 94 -38.13 -34.45 49.41
N THR A 95 -39.04 -35.04 48.64
CA THR A 95 -40.13 -35.87 49.17
C THR A 95 -40.23 -37.20 48.43
N ILE A 96 -40.62 -38.23 49.18
CA ILE A 96 -41.06 -39.52 48.63
C ILE A 96 -42.39 -39.91 49.28
N ALA A 97 -43.43 -40.07 48.47
CA ALA A 97 -44.75 -40.49 48.88
C ALA A 97 -44.96 -41.96 48.51
N VAL A 98 -45.05 -42.81 49.53
CA VAL A 98 -45.13 -44.26 49.39
C VAL A 98 -46.58 -44.66 49.14
N LYS A 99 -46.83 -45.30 48.00
CA LYS A 99 -48.15 -45.78 47.58
C LYS A 99 -48.35 -47.25 47.94
N GLU A 100 -47.30 -48.05 47.83
CA GLU A 100 -47.28 -49.48 48.17
C GLU A 100 -45.95 -49.81 48.81
N ALA A 101 -45.97 -50.59 49.88
CA ALA A 101 -44.78 -51.15 50.51
C ALA A 101 -45.17 -52.45 51.20
N GLU A 102 -44.87 -53.56 50.54
CA GLU A 102 -45.08 -54.91 51.04
C GLU A 102 -43.74 -55.56 51.38
N TYR A 103 -43.75 -56.44 52.37
CA TYR A 103 -42.55 -57.06 52.92
C TYR A 103 -42.72 -58.55 53.14
N ASP A 104 -41.65 -59.32 52.97
CA ASP A 104 -41.59 -60.72 53.40
C ASP A 104 -41.41 -60.85 54.93
N ASP A 105 -41.45 -62.08 55.46
CA ASP A 105 -41.27 -62.36 56.89
C ASP A 105 -39.91 -61.92 57.44
N ALA A 106 -38.91 -61.72 56.58
CA ALA A 106 -37.58 -61.21 56.93
C ALA A 106 -37.50 -59.67 56.85
N GLY A 107 -38.57 -59.00 56.40
CA GLY A 107 -38.67 -57.54 56.27
C GLY A 107 -38.17 -56.97 54.94
N ARG A 108 -37.87 -57.79 53.93
CA ARG A 108 -37.42 -57.35 52.59
C ARG A 108 -38.60 -56.93 51.73
N PHE A 109 -38.43 -55.95 50.84
CA PHE A 109 -39.49 -55.54 49.91
C PHE A 109 -39.91 -56.70 49.00
N THR A 110 -41.21 -56.96 48.93
CA THR A 110 -41.84 -57.85 47.92
C THR A 110 -42.61 -57.05 46.88
N ALA A 111 -43.10 -55.87 47.24
CA ALA A 111 -43.64 -54.88 46.32
C ALA A 111 -43.38 -53.47 46.87
N PHE A 112 -43.10 -52.52 45.98
CA PHE A 112 -42.88 -51.13 46.34
C PHE A 112 -43.33 -50.19 45.22
N ALA A 113 -44.10 -49.17 45.58
CA ALA A 113 -44.43 -48.08 44.69
C ALA A 113 -44.35 -46.77 45.45
N ALA A 114 -43.65 -45.78 44.87
CA ALA A 114 -43.58 -44.45 45.45
C ALA A 114 -43.40 -43.39 44.38
N THR A 115 -44.03 -42.24 44.57
CA THR A 115 -43.71 -41.03 43.79
C THR A 115 -42.71 -40.18 44.55
N PHE A 116 -41.79 -39.54 43.84
CA PHE A 116 -40.80 -38.68 44.44
C PHE A 116 -40.72 -37.32 43.75
N SER A 117 -40.24 -36.34 44.51
CA SER A 117 -39.86 -35.02 44.04
C SER A 117 -38.62 -34.54 44.80
N VAL A 118 -37.46 -34.52 44.17
CA VAL A 118 -36.18 -34.17 44.78
C VAL A 118 -35.59 -32.92 44.10
N PRO A 119 -35.26 -31.85 44.84
CA PRO A 119 -34.56 -30.71 44.27
C PRO A 119 -33.10 -31.07 43.99
N CYS A 120 -32.59 -30.70 42.81
CA CYS A 120 -31.25 -31.00 42.31
C CYS A 120 -30.43 -29.70 42.11
N GLY A 121 -30.66 -28.69 42.96
CA GLY A 121 -29.97 -27.41 42.95
C GLY A 121 -30.35 -26.53 41.76
N TRP A 122 -29.36 -25.90 41.11
CA TRP A 122 -29.56 -25.04 39.92
C TRP A 122 -30.11 -25.80 38.69
N ARG A 123 -30.09 -27.14 38.74
CA ARG A 123 -30.63 -28.03 37.71
C ARG A 123 -32.12 -28.30 37.90
N GLY A 124 -32.77 -27.66 38.88
CA GLY A 124 -34.21 -27.73 39.14
C GLY A 124 -34.64 -28.96 39.95
N SER A 125 -35.73 -29.66 39.62
CA SER A 125 -36.27 -30.75 40.46
C SER A 125 -36.52 -32.06 39.71
N ALA A 126 -36.00 -33.17 40.21
CA ALA A 126 -36.31 -34.53 39.75
C ALA A 126 -37.67 -34.98 40.29
N LYS A 127 -38.62 -35.31 39.42
CA LYS A 127 -39.90 -35.90 39.79
C LYS A 127 -40.08 -37.23 39.08
N GLY A 128 -40.72 -38.18 39.75
CA GLY A 128 -40.96 -39.47 39.10
C GLY A 128 -41.67 -40.46 39.99
N GLU A 129 -41.73 -41.68 39.50
CA GLU A 129 -42.29 -42.80 40.21
C GLU A 129 -41.30 -43.97 40.18
N ILE A 130 -41.19 -44.67 41.30
CA ILE A 130 -40.35 -45.85 41.52
C ILE A 130 -41.30 -47.01 41.70
N ARG A 131 -41.04 -48.11 40.98
CA ARG A 131 -41.89 -49.30 41.00
C ARG A 131 -41.05 -50.55 41.06
N PHE A 132 -41.41 -51.44 41.96
CA PHE A 132 -40.85 -52.77 42.10
C PHE A 132 -41.99 -53.74 42.40
N GLN A 133 -42.29 -54.65 41.48
CA GLN A 133 -43.34 -55.68 41.61
C GLN A 133 -44.72 -55.15 42.11
N SER A 134 -45.00 -53.87 41.82
CA SER A 134 -46.19 -53.18 42.30
C SER A 134 -47.46 -53.61 41.57
N SER A 135 -48.56 -53.75 42.33
CA SER A 135 -49.89 -54.05 41.77
C SER A 135 -50.69 -52.80 41.39
N ILE A 136 -50.24 -51.61 41.81
CA ILE A 136 -50.92 -50.32 41.57
C ILE A 136 -50.81 -49.94 40.08
N GLY A 137 -51.80 -49.25 39.49
CA GLY A 137 -51.71 -48.73 38.13
C GLY A 137 -50.73 -47.55 37.99
N TYR A 138 -50.07 -47.38 36.83
CA TYR A 138 -49.29 -46.17 36.48
C TYR A 138 -49.38 -45.79 35.02
N LYS A 139 -49.12 -44.50 34.80
CA LYS A 139 -48.84 -43.93 33.50
C LYS A 139 -47.32 -43.75 33.35
N ALA A 140 -46.79 -44.18 32.22
CA ALA A 140 -45.40 -43.97 31.86
C ALA A 140 -45.27 -43.93 30.34
N THR A 141 -44.34 -43.10 29.89
CA THR A 141 -44.03 -42.95 28.48
C THR A 141 -42.54 -43.07 28.30
N ASP A 142 -42.16 -43.82 27.27
CA ASP A 142 -40.80 -43.86 26.79
C ASP A 142 -40.66 -43.11 25.46
N THR A 143 -39.47 -42.59 25.28
CA THR A 143 -39.03 -41.97 24.05
C THR A 143 -37.62 -42.46 23.82
N TRP A 144 -37.30 -42.85 22.59
CA TRP A 144 -36.00 -43.43 22.30
C TRP A 144 -34.95 -42.31 22.21
N GLY A 145 -34.01 -42.25 23.16
CA GLY A 145 -32.78 -41.41 23.13
C GLY A 145 -32.94 -39.94 23.55
N TYR A 146 -32.00 -39.40 24.35
CA TYR A 146 -32.10 -38.07 24.98
C TYR A 146 -31.84 -36.85 24.06
N ARG A 147 -31.10 -37.06 22.97
CA ARG A 147 -30.72 -36.02 21.99
C ARG A 147 -31.04 -36.46 20.56
N LEU A 148 -31.56 -35.52 19.77
CA LEU A 148 -31.70 -35.65 18.33
C LEU A 148 -30.72 -34.70 17.64
N GLN A 149 -29.61 -35.27 17.15
CA GLN A 149 -28.59 -34.51 16.40
C GLN A 149 -28.87 -34.59 14.91
N MET A 150 -29.09 -33.43 14.29
CA MET A 150 -29.43 -33.33 12.87
C MET A 150 -28.22 -32.98 11.98
N GLY A 151 -27.04 -32.79 12.58
CA GLY A 151 -25.80 -32.50 11.84
C GLY A 151 -25.81 -31.17 11.11
N ALA A 152 -25.01 -31.06 10.06
CA ALA A 152 -24.89 -29.85 9.25
C ALA A 152 -26.12 -29.62 8.38
N GLN A 153 -26.74 -28.44 8.48
CA GLN A 153 -27.95 -28.06 7.76
C GLN A 153 -27.74 -26.72 7.04
N PRO A 154 -28.17 -26.59 5.77
CA PRO A 154 -28.04 -25.33 5.05
C PRO A 154 -28.94 -24.25 5.68
N ALA A 155 -28.35 -23.12 6.06
CA ALA A 155 -29.05 -22.00 6.67
C ALA A 155 -30.12 -21.43 5.72
N GLY A 156 -31.31 -21.15 6.25
CA GLY A 156 -32.45 -20.62 5.49
C GLY A 156 -33.22 -21.65 4.66
N MET A 157 -32.81 -22.92 4.66
CA MET A 157 -33.51 -24.02 3.97
C MET A 157 -34.11 -25.02 4.96
N ARG A 158 -35.14 -25.75 4.53
CA ARG A 158 -35.68 -26.89 5.30
C ARG A 158 -34.81 -28.12 5.02
N GLY A 159 -34.28 -28.71 6.08
CA GLY A 159 -33.52 -29.95 5.99
C GLY A 159 -34.42 -31.18 6.03
N ARG A 160 -33.80 -32.36 6.14
CA ARG A 160 -34.52 -33.64 6.16
C ARG A 160 -35.28 -33.82 7.48
N THR A 161 -36.59 -34.03 7.39
CA THR A 161 -37.46 -34.33 8.54
C THR A 161 -37.03 -35.63 9.23
N GLN A 162 -37.00 -35.61 10.56
CA GLN A 162 -36.71 -36.76 11.42
C GLN A 162 -37.90 -37.06 12.35
N ALA A 163 -38.27 -38.32 12.49
CA ALA A 163 -39.39 -38.75 13.33
C ALA A 163 -38.89 -39.23 14.70
N ILE A 164 -39.56 -38.79 15.76
CA ILE A 164 -39.39 -39.23 17.15
C ILE A 164 -40.61 -40.08 17.50
N THR A 165 -40.36 -41.32 17.92
CA THR A 165 -41.43 -42.23 18.36
C THR A 165 -41.57 -42.14 19.88
N VAL A 166 -42.82 -42.02 20.31
CA VAL A 166 -43.25 -41.95 21.72
C VAL A 166 -44.10 -43.19 21.99
N GLU A 167 -43.78 -43.95 23.03
CA GLU A 167 -44.44 -45.21 23.37
C GLU A 167 -45.01 -45.16 24.79
N ALA A 168 -46.27 -45.57 24.98
CA ALA A 168 -46.85 -45.70 26.30
C ALA A 168 -46.44 -47.03 26.95
N ASN A 169 -45.76 -46.96 28.09
CA ASN A 169 -45.22 -48.10 28.84
C ASN A 169 -45.84 -48.27 30.23
N GLY A 170 -46.86 -47.47 30.56
CA GLY A 170 -47.65 -47.58 31.78
C GLY A 170 -48.72 -48.66 31.70
N THR A 171 -49.13 -49.21 32.85
CA THR A 171 -50.29 -50.10 32.97
C THR A 171 -51.63 -49.35 32.88
N GLU A 172 -51.63 -48.03 33.07
CA GLU A 172 -52.76 -47.14 32.84
C GLU A 172 -52.57 -46.33 31.54
N PRO A 173 -53.66 -45.97 30.85
CA PRO A 173 -53.59 -45.15 29.64
C PRO A 173 -53.00 -43.76 29.90
N THR A 174 -52.05 -43.32 29.07
CA THR A 174 -51.39 -41.99 29.17
C THR A 174 -51.94 -41.05 28.10
N THR A 175 -52.37 -39.87 28.51
CA THR A 175 -52.94 -38.83 27.62
C THR A 175 -51.92 -37.74 27.35
N PHE A 176 -51.74 -37.40 26.07
CA PHE A 176 -50.76 -36.43 25.62
C PHE A 176 -51.40 -35.08 25.29
N GLY A 177 -50.81 -34.00 25.82
CA GLY A 177 -51.14 -32.62 25.50
C GLY A 177 -50.37 -32.10 24.28
N ALA A 178 -50.35 -30.77 24.11
CA ALA A 178 -49.66 -30.12 23.01
C ALA A 178 -48.13 -30.30 23.07
N ALA A 179 -47.50 -30.50 21.91
CA ALA A 179 -46.05 -30.42 21.76
C ALA A 179 -45.60 -28.97 21.52
N SER A 180 -44.45 -28.58 22.07
CA SER A 180 -43.88 -27.24 21.95
C SER A 180 -42.36 -27.27 21.82
N LEU A 181 -41.79 -26.21 21.23
CA LEU A 181 -40.35 -25.98 21.12
C LEU A 181 -39.97 -24.79 21.99
N SER A 182 -38.86 -24.92 22.71
CA SER A 182 -38.30 -23.89 23.60
C SER A 182 -36.76 -23.94 23.60
N GLY A 183 -36.09 -23.14 24.42
CA GLY A 183 -34.63 -23.11 24.49
C GLY A 183 -34.01 -21.92 23.74
N ALA A 184 -32.74 -22.05 23.37
CA ALA A 184 -31.96 -20.96 22.75
C ALA A 184 -32.44 -20.64 21.32
N ASP A 185 -32.64 -21.68 20.51
CA ASP A 185 -32.92 -21.53 19.07
C ASP A 185 -34.18 -22.31 18.62
N PRO A 186 -35.36 -22.13 19.26
CA PRO A 186 -36.56 -22.89 18.89
C PRO A 186 -37.00 -22.65 17.43
N GLY A 187 -36.70 -21.47 16.87
CA GLY A 187 -36.98 -21.15 15.47
C GLY A 187 -36.14 -21.93 14.45
N ALA A 188 -35.07 -22.61 14.90
CA ALA A 188 -34.25 -23.48 14.06
C ALA A 188 -34.88 -24.86 13.81
N PHE A 189 -36.02 -25.15 14.45
CA PHE A 189 -36.70 -26.44 14.37
C PHE A 189 -38.21 -26.23 14.16
N GLU A 190 -38.84 -27.15 13.44
CA GLU A 190 -40.27 -27.10 13.12
C GLU A 190 -40.92 -28.44 13.47
N ILE A 191 -42.00 -28.43 14.27
CA ILE A 191 -42.84 -29.61 14.47
C ILE A 191 -43.73 -29.76 13.22
N SER A 192 -43.19 -30.46 12.23
CA SER A 192 -43.80 -30.66 10.91
C SER A 192 -44.98 -31.65 10.89
N ALA A 193 -45.03 -32.58 11.83
CA ALA A 193 -46.21 -33.43 12.06
C ALA A 193 -46.24 -33.89 13.53
N ASN A 194 -47.44 -34.11 14.06
CA ASN A 194 -47.65 -34.53 15.44
C ASN A 194 -48.88 -35.43 15.52
N THR A 195 -48.68 -36.71 15.80
CA THR A 195 -49.76 -37.69 16.02
C THR A 195 -49.96 -38.03 17.49
N CYS A 196 -49.27 -37.34 18.39
CA CYS A 196 -49.35 -37.57 19.84
C CYS A 196 -50.38 -36.68 20.52
N SER A 197 -50.39 -35.39 20.24
CA SER A 197 -51.22 -34.42 20.97
C SER A 197 -52.71 -34.69 20.83
N GLY A 198 -53.42 -34.75 21.96
CA GLY A 198 -54.85 -35.03 22.05
C GLY A 198 -55.21 -36.52 22.08
N ASN A 199 -54.22 -37.42 21.97
CA ASN A 199 -54.46 -38.86 22.01
C ASN A 199 -54.14 -39.45 23.39
N THR A 200 -54.86 -40.52 23.72
CA THR A 200 -54.61 -41.37 24.88
C THR A 200 -54.09 -42.72 24.39
N LEU A 201 -52.89 -43.10 24.82
CA LEU A 201 -52.25 -44.35 24.43
C LEU A 201 -52.26 -45.36 25.58
N THR A 202 -52.56 -46.62 25.27
CA THR A 202 -52.43 -47.75 26.20
C THR A 202 -51.07 -48.44 26.07
N TYR A 203 -50.72 -49.32 27.01
CA TYR A 203 -49.46 -50.08 27.01
C TYR A 203 -49.08 -50.63 25.62
N GLY A 204 -47.87 -50.33 25.16
CA GLY A 204 -47.30 -50.74 23.87
C GLY A 204 -47.79 -49.97 22.64
N GLN A 205 -48.73 -49.03 22.77
CA GLN A 205 -49.12 -48.15 21.66
C GLN A 205 -48.13 -47.01 21.47
N THR A 206 -47.94 -46.59 20.22
CA THR A 206 -46.99 -45.53 19.85
C THR A 206 -47.66 -44.38 19.11
N CYS A 207 -47.06 -43.19 19.22
CA CYS A 207 -47.32 -42.03 18.38
C CYS A 207 -46.00 -41.40 17.92
N GLN A 208 -46.06 -40.42 17.00
CA GLN A 208 -44.89 -39.80 16.40
C GLN A 208 -44.93 -38.27 16.38
N LEU A 209 -43.77 -37.68 16.61
CA LEU A 209 -43.47 -36.26 16.37
C LEU A 209 -42.44 -36.17 15.25
N SER A 210 -42.75 -35.44 14.17
CA SER A 210 -41.82 -35.21 13.06
C SER A 210 -41.21 -33.83 13.15
N ILE A 211 -39.89 -33.75 13.32
CA ILE A 211 -39.14 -32.51 13.45
C ILE A 211 -38.36 -32.22 12.16
N THR A 212 -38.58 -31.05 11.59
CA THR A 212 -37.87 -30.57 10.41
C THR A 212 -36.86 -29.49 10.83
N PRO A 213 -35.55 -29.66 10.57
CA PRO A 213 -34.57 -28.61 10.85
C PRO A 213 -34.73 -27.46 9.84
N LYS A 214 -34.57 -26.23 10.34
CA LYS A 214 -34.59 -24.99 9.58
C LYS A 214 -33.55 -24.03 10.18
N ALA A 215 -32.27 -24.35 9.99
CA ALA A 215 -31.16 -23.56 10.52
C ALA A 215 -31.37 -22.06 10.22
N SER A 216 -31.47 -21.25 11.26
CA SER A 216 -31.74 -19.81 11.16
C SER A 216 -30.47 -18.97 11.14
N ALA A 217 -29.34 -19.56 11.56
CA ALA A 217 -28.01 -18.96 11.52
C ALA A 217 -26.93 -19.95 11.04
N ILE A 218 -25.71 -19.47 10.81
CA ILE A 218 -24.51 -20.32 10.71
C ILE A 218 -24.03 -20.67 12.12
N GLY A 219 -23.50 -21.88 12.30
CA GLY A 219 -22.98 -22.38 13.58
C GLY A 219 -23.98 -23.24 14.33
N GLU A 220 -23.58 -23.70 15.52
CA GLU A 220 -24.37 -24.60 16.35
C GLU A 220 -25.66 -23.92 16.85
N GLN A 221 -26.78 -24.64 16.75
CA GLN A 221 -28.09 -24.21 17.22
C GLN A 221 -28.76 -25.34 18.00
N SER A 222 -29.49 -24.99 19.05
CA SER A 222 -30.14 -25.98 19.92
C SER A 222 -31.52 -25.56 20.42
N ALA A 223 -32.39 -26.53 20.61
CA ALA A 223 -33.73 -26.33 21.18
C ALA A 223 -34.15 -27.51 22.06
N VAL A 224 -35.18 -27.30 22.88
CA VAL A 224 -35.84 -28.32 23.69
C VAL A 224 -37.25 -28.53 23.15
N LEU A 225 -37.50 -29.72 22.60
CA LEU A 225 -38.85 -30.20 22.28
C LEU A 225 -39.49 -30.72 23.56
N THR A 226 -40.72 -30.30 23.85
CA THR A 226 -41.51 -30.74 25.01
C THR A 226 -42.86 -31.26 24.54
N LEU A 227 -43.25 -32.46 24.98
CA LEU A 227 -44.58 -33.02 24.81
C LEU A 227 -45.22 -33.14 26.20
N VAL A 228 -46.30 -32.41 26.47
CA VAL A 228 -47.01 -32.50 27.75
C VAL A 228 -47.72 -33.86 27.88
N GLU A 229 -47.73 -34.46 29.06
CA GLU A 229 -48.46 -35.70 29.35
C GLU A 229 -49.05 -35.70 30.76
N ASP A 230 -50.00 -36.60 31.03
CA ASP A 230 -50.70 -36.69 32.33
C ASP A 230 -50.10 -37.72 33.30
N SER A 231 -48.87 -38.19 33.04
CA SER A 231 -48.11 -39.00 33.97
C SER A 231 -47.55 -38.15 35.13
N VAL A 232 -46.95 -38.79 36.13
CA VAL A 232 -46.24 -38.09 37.24
C VAL A 232 -45.10 -37.20 36.72
N ALA A 233 -44.52 -37.56 35.56
CA ALA A 233 -43.49 -36.77 34.90
C ALA A 233 -44.04 -35.45 34.32
N GLY A 234 -45.33 -35.40 33.98
CA GLY A 234 -46.03 -34.22 33.45
C GLY A 234 -45.66 -33.80 32.02
N LYS A 235 -44.54 -34.29 31.49
CA LYS A 235 -44.03 -34.00 30.15
C LYS A 235 -42.93 -34.98 29.74
N VAL A 236 -42.64 -35.02 28.45
CA VAL A 236 -41.47 -35.66 27.87
C VAL A 236 -40.66 -34.60 27.14
N THR A 237 -39.34 -34.51 27.36
CA THR A 237 -38.49 -33.54 26.65
C THR A 237 -37.41 -34.19 25.78
N ARG A 238 -36.97 -33.49 24.73
CA ARG A 238 -35.90 -33.89 23.82
C ARG A 238 -35.02 -32.71 23.45
N LEU A 239 -33.71 -32.88 23.59
CA LEU A 239 -32.74 -31.90 23.11
C LEU A 239 -32.52 -32.07 21.60
N LEU A 240 -32.71 -30.99 20.86
CA LEU A 240 -32.46 -30.91 19.42
C LEU A 240 -31.18 -30.11 19.18
N SER A 241 -30.33 -30.58 18.27
CA SER A 241 -29.17 -29.78 17.82
C SER A 241 -28.89 -29.93 16.33
N LEU A 242 -28.38 -28.85 15.74
CA LEU A 242 -27.91 -28.79 14.35
C LEU A 242 -26.74 -27.81 14.22
N THR A 243 -26.03 -27.86 13.10
CA THR A 243 -25.02 -26.84 12.74
C THR A 243 -25.39 -26.19 11.42
N GLY A 244 -25.67 -24.89 11.41
CA GLY A 244 -25.96 -24.16 10.18
C GLY A 244 -24.71 -23.87 9.36
N TYR A 245 -24.79 -23.99 8.03
CA TYR A 245 -23.76 -23.52 7.08
C TYR A 245 -24.41 -22.86 5.86
N ASP A 246 -23.69 -22.01 5.13
CA ASP A 246 -24.16 -21.54 3.81
C ASP A 246 -23.48 -22.36 2.70
N PRO A 247 -24.25 -23.05 1.84
CA PRO A 247 -23.70 -23.75 0.68
C PRO A 247 -23.29 -22.83 -0.49
N ARG A 248 -23.63 -21.54 -0.50
CA ARG A 248 -23.22 -20.60 -1.56
C ARG A 248 -21.79 -20.13 -1.34
N ASP A 249 -20.98 -20.27 -2.37
CA ASP A 249 -19.56 -19.92 -2.30
C ASP A 249 -19.01 -19.48 -3.66
N ALA A 250 -18.00 -18.63 -3.63
CA ALA A 250 -17.23 -18.20 -4.79
C ALA A 250 -15.74 -18.21 -4.47
N THR A 251 -14.96 -18.86 -5.33
CA THR A 251 -13.50 -18.89 -5.20
C THR A 251 -12.86 -17.76 -6.00
N ALA A 252 -11.82 -17.14 -5.44
CA ALA A 252 -11.04 -16.09 -6.09
C ALA A 252 -9.67 -16.59 -6.54
N ALA A 253 -9.28 -16.26 -7.78
CA ALA A 253 -7.96 -16.58 -8.34
C ALA A 253 -7.36 -15.34 -9.06
N PRO A 254 -6.23 -14.79 -8.58
CA PRO A 254 -5.60 -15.06 -7.28
C PRO A 254 -6.52 -14.69 -6.10
N ALA A 255 -6.21 -15.21 -4.90
CA ALA A 255 -7.07 -15.04 -3.71
C ALA A 255 -7.17 -13.59 -3.19
N TYR A 256 -6.25 -12.72 -3.60
CA TYR A 256 -6.18 -11.31 -3.21
C TYR A 256 -5.49 -10.49 -4.31
N PHE A 257 -5.68 -9.18 -4.28
CA PHE A 257 -4.92 -8.25 -5.13
C PHE A 257 -3.56 -7.97 -4.49
N SER A 258 -2.48 -8.35 -5.17
CA SER A 258 -1.12 -7.97 -4.82
C SER A 258 -0.55 -7.09 -5.91
N PHE A 259 -0.20 -5.85 -5.56
CA PHE A 259 0.38 -4.88 -6.50
C PHE A 259 1.91 -4.82 -6.41
N GLY A 260 2.52 -5.57 -5.49
CA GLY A 260 3.95 -5.55 -5.23
C GLY A 260 4.44 -4.18 -4.73
N ASP A 261 5.68 -3.85 -5.07
CA ASP A 261 6.30 -2.58 -4.75
C ASP A 261 5.98 -1.54 -5.82
N VAL A 262 5.47 -0.40 -5.40
CA VAL A 262 5.08 0.71 -6.27
C VAL A 262 5.64 2.01 -5.68
N PRO A 263 6.33 2.85 -6.48
CA PRO A 263 6.74 4.16 -6.01
C PRO A 263 5.54 4.93 -5.46
N ALA A 264 5.74 5.58 -4.31
CA ALA A 264 4.70 6.39 -3.71
C ALA A 264 4.14 7.39 -4.76
N TYR A 265 2.81 7.50 -4.78
CA TYR A 265 2.02 8.36 -5.66
C TYR A 265 2.05 8.03 -7.15
N GLU A 266 2.64 6.90 -7.54
CA GLU A 266 2.51 6.35 -8.88
C GLU A 266 1.43 5.29 -8.97
N THR A 267 0.87 5.11 -10.16
CA THR A 267 -0.15 4.09 -10.39
C THR A 267 0.51 2.78 -10.81
N SER A 268 0.16 1.69 -10.13
CA SER A 268 0.62 0.34 -10.44
C SER A 268 0.15 -0.11 -11.82
N VAL A 269 0.78 -1.18 -12.33
CA VAL A 269 0.15 -1.98 -13.38
C VAL A 269 -1.20 -2.54 -12.87
N PRO A 270 -2.23 -2.63 -13.73
CA PRO A 270 -3.50 -3.25 -13.34
C PRO A 270 -3.31 -4.72 -12.96
N GLN A 271 -3.99 -5.14 -11.90
CA GLN A 271 -4.09 -6.53 -11.45
C GLN A 271 -5.52 -7.00 -11.62
N THR A 272 -5.69 -8.28 -11.98
CA THR A 272 -7.01 -8.89 -12.22
C THR A 272 -7.20 -10.10 -11.32
N VAL A 273 -8.33 -10.16 -10.64
CA VAL A 273 -8.82 -11.32 -9.88
C VAL A 273 -10.07 -11.87 -10.55
N THR A 274 -10.12 -13.20 -10.73
CA THR A 274 -11.28 -13.90 -11.27
C THR A 274 -12.05 -14.57 -10.14
N LEU A 275 -13.34 -14.26 -10.03
CA LEU A 275 -14.28 -14.94 -9.14
C LEU A 275 -15.01 -16.04 -9.92
N THR A 276 -15.11 -17.22 -9.33
CA THR A 276 -15.80 -18.38 -9.93
C THR A 276 -16.80 -18.96 -8.95
N GLY A 277 -18.05 -19.17 -9.39
CA GLY A 277 -19.07 -19.81 -8.57
C GLY A 277 -18.67 -21.25 -8.23
N ALA A 278 -18.57 -21.57 -6.95
CA ALA A 278 -17.98 -22.82 -6.47
C ALA A 278 -19.02 -23.90 -6.13
N SER A 279 -20.28 -23.51 -5.88
CA SER A 279 -21.32 -24.43 -5.45
C SER A 279 -22.46 -24.57 -6.46
N ASP A 280 -23.32 -25.56 -6.23
CA ASP A 280 -24.48 -25.85 -7.09
C ASP A 280 -25.61 -24.82 -6.92
N LEU A 281 -25.54 -23.94 -5.92
CA LEU A 281 -26.46 -22.81 -5.76
C LEU A 281 -25.84 -21.53 -6.33
N PRO A 282 -26.60 -20.73 -7.09
CA PRO A 282 -26.09 -19.50 -7.67
C PRO A 282 -25.76 -18.45 -6.59
N ILE A 283 -24.58 -17.86 -6.70
CA ILE A 283 -24.18 -16.68 -5.93
C ILE A 283 -24.43 -15.43 -6.76
N THR A 284 -25.10 -14.44 -6.19
CA THR A 284 -25.44 -13.17 -6.85
C THR A 284 -24.74 -12.03 -6.14
N PHE A 285 -23.92 -11.28 -6.88
CA PHE A 285 -23.17 -10.14 -6.35
C PHE A 285 -23.93 -8.82 -6.51
N GLY A 286 -23.77 -7.95 -5.52
CA GLY A 286 -24.16 -6.55 -5.51
C GLY A 286 -23.13 -5.64 -6.16
N GLN A 287 -23.24 -4.33 -5.92
CA GLN A 287 -22.26 -3.33 -6.38
C GLN A 287 -20.97 -3.42 -5.54
N ALA A 288 -19.83 -3.49 -6.19
CA ALA A 288 -18.53 -3.58 -5.53
C ALA A 288 -18.15 -2.24 -4.88
N THR A 289 -17.57 -2.30 -3.68
CA THR A 289 -17.12 -1.13 -2.93
C THR A 289 -15.69 -1.33 -2.42
N LEU A 290 -14.96 -0.23 -2.26
CA LEU A 290 -13.66 -0.22 -1.58
C LEU A 290 -13.83 0.27 -0.14
N GLU A 291 -13.32 -0.50 0.81
CA GLU A 291 -13.43 -0.29 2.25
C GLU A 291 -12.03 -0.23 2.90
N GLY A 292 -11.97 0.38 4.10
CA GLY A 292 -10.74 0.58 4.88
C GLY A 292 -10.15 2.00 4.74
N ASP A 293 -9.27 2.34 5.68
CA ASP A 293 -8.71 3.70 5.82
C ASP A 293 -7.87 4.13 4.61
N ASN A 294 -7.20 3.17 3.95
CA ASN A 294 -6.34 3.42 2.79
C ASN A 294 -7.04 3.17 1.45
N ARG A 295 -8.38 3.07 1.41
CA ARG A 295 -9.13 2.79 0.18
C ARG A 295 -8.84 3.77 -0.97
N ALA A 296 -8.49 5.02 -0.66
CA ALA A 296 -8.13 6.03 -1.66
C ALA A 296 -6.84 5.69 -2.44
N SER A 297 -6.02 4.77 -1.92
CA SER A 297 -4.84 4.23 -2.60
C SER A 297 -5.18 3.14 -3.62
N PHE A 298 -6.45 2.79 -3.83
CA PHE A 298 -6.86 1.75 -4.76
C PHE A 298 -8.01 2.24 -5.64
N ARG A 299 -8.08 1.74 -6.87
CA ARG A 299 -9.16 2.07 -7.81
C ARG A 299 -9.52 0.85 -8.64
N ILE A 300 -10.81 0.55 -8.70
CA ILE A 300 -11.36 -0.46 -9.63
C ILE A 300 -11.32 0.15 -11.04
N THR A 301 -10.66 -0.53 -11.98
CA THR A 301 -10.54 -0.12 -13.39
C THR A 301 -11.32 -1.02 -14.33
N GLY A 302 -11.76 -2.19 -13.87
CA GLY A 302 -12.68 -3.06 -14.59
C GLY A 302 -13.55 -3.84 -13.62
N ASP A 303 -14.87 -3.76 -13.78
CA ASP A 303 -15.84 -4.50 -12.97
C ASP A 303 -16.65 -5.41 -13.87
N GLY A 304 -16.33 -6.71 -13.82
CA GLY A 304 -17.06 -7.73 -14.53
C GLY A 304 -18.00 -8.53 -13.64
N CYS A 305 -18.06 -8.26 -12.33
CA CYS A 305 -18.73 -9.12 -11.34
C CYS A 305 -19.95 -8.48 -10.69
N SER A 306 -20.01 -7.16 -10.55
CA SER A 306 -21.16 -6.52 -9.91
C SER A 306 -22.46 -6.77 -10.65
N GLN A 307 -23.52 -7.03 -9.88
CA GLN A 307 -24.86 -7.39 -10.37
C GLN A 307 -24.92 -8.69 -11.17
N LYS A 308 -23.87 -9.52 -11.14
CA LYS A 308 -23.90 -10.83 -11.80
C LYS A 308 -24.28 -11.94 -10.84
N THR A 309 -24.95 -12.93 -11.42
CA THR A 309 -25.17 -14.24 -10.81
C THR A 309 -24.22 -15.25 -11.45
N LEU A 310 -23.42 -15.92 -10.63
CA LEU A 310 -22.54 -17.01 -11.06
C LEU A 310 -23.15 -18.35 -10.66
N ASN A 311 -23.41 -19.21 -11.64
CA ASN A 311 -23.63 -20.62 -11.40
C ASN A 311 -22.29 -21.35 -11.23
N LYS A 312 -22.34 -22.61 -10.80
CA LYS A 312 -21.15 -23.48 -10.67
C LYS A 312 -20.27 -23.44 -11.92
N GLY A 313 -19.00 -23.10 -11.73
CA GLY A 313 -18.00 -23.03 -12.79
C GLY A 313 -18.10 -21.81 -13.72
N GLN A 314 -19.10 -20.93 -13.55
CA GLN A 314 -19.13 -19.65 -14.25
C GLN A 314 -18.25 -18.64 -13.52
N SER A 315 -17.62 -17.75 -14.30
CA SER A 315 -16.65 -16.80 -13.77
C SER A 315 -16.92 -15.36 -14.21
N CYS A 316 -16.40 -14.43 -13.42
CA CYS A 316 -16.31 -13.01 -13.74
C CYS A 316 -14.97 -12.45 -13.24
N SER A 317 -14.55 -11.28 -13.72
CA SER A 317 -13.25 -10.70 -13.37
C SER A 317 -13.39 -9.29 -12.80
N MET A 318 -12.59 -8.99 -11.78
CA MET A 318 -12.39 -7.66 -11.22
C MET A 318 -10.96 -7.21 -11.53
N THR A 319 -10.79 -5.99 -12.05
CA THR A 319 -9.48 -5.40 -12.33
C THR A 319 -9.33 -4.11 -11.53
N ALA A 320 -8.19 -3.94 -10.87
CA ALA A 320 -7.89 -2.77 -10.07
C ALA A 320 -6.45 -2.30 -10.28
N VAL A 321 -6.17 -1.07 -9.86
CA VAL A 321 -4.83 -0.49 -9.74
C VAL A 321 -4.63 0.03 -8.32
N ALA A 322 -3.39 0.09 -7.87
CA ALA A 322 -2.98 0.77 -6.65
C ALA A 322 -2.21 2.06 -6.97
N ARG A 323 -2.37 3.07 -6.12
CA ARG A 323 -1.60 4.31 -6.10
C ARG A 323 -1.31 4.67 -4.64
N PRO A 324 -0.25 4.13 -4.03
CA PRO A 324 0.03 4.33 -2.60
C PRO A 324 0.26 5.82 -2.30
N SER A 325 -0.38 6.34 -1.26
CA SER A 325 -0.24 7.76 -0.87
C SER A 325 0.93 8.03 0.09
N SER A 326 1.80 7.05 0.32
CA SER A 326 2.98 7.16 1.17
C SER A 326 3.98 6.05 0.82
N PRO A 327 5.27 6.18 1.19
CA PRO A 327 6.26 5.14 1.02
C PRO A 327 6.16 4.10 2.17
N MET A 328 4.96 3.55 2.36
CA MET A 328 4.67 2.51 3.34
C MET A 328 3.77 1.45 2.70
N GLN A 329 3.76 0.25 3.29
CA GLN A 329 2.76 -0.75 2.95
C GLN A 329 1.37 -0.26 3.35
N VAL A 330 0.44 -0.28 2.40
CA VAL A 330 -0.96 0.07 2.63
C VAL A 330 -1.86 -1.03 2.07
N GLY A 331 -3.00 -1.24 2.72
CA GLY A 331 -3.99 -2.23 2.32
C GLY A 331 -5.42 -1.73 2.43
N ALA A 332 -6.31 -2.34 1.66
CA ALA A 332 -7.74 -2.08 1.64
C ALA A 332 -8.51 -3.38 1.39
N LEU A 333 -9.84 -3.32 1.49
CA LEU A 333 -10.73 -4.42 1.16
C LEU A 333 -11.59 -4.03 -0.05
N LEU A 334 -11.66 -4.91 -1.05
CA LEU A 334 -12.71 -4.89 -2.05
C LEU A 334 -13.86 -5.75 -1.54
N THR A 335 -15.02 -5.14 -1.29
CA THR A 335 -16.21 -5.81 -0.79
C THR A 335 -17.25 -5.90 -1.90
N LEU A 336 -17.72 -7.11 -2.17
CA LEU A 336 -18.87 -7.40 -3.03
C LEU A 336 -19.99 -7.91 -2.14
N PRO A 337 -21.04 -7.13 -1.85
CA PRO A 337 -22.23 -7.68 -1.23
C PRO A 337 -22.72 -8.88 -2.04
N ASP A 338 -23.24 -9.92 -1.40
CA ASP A 338 -23.79 -11.06 -2.09
C ASP A 338 -24.98 -11.66 -1.34
N ASN A 339 -25.63 -12.63 -1.96
CA ASN A 339 -26.77 -13.30 -1.37
C ASN A 339 -26.38 -14.41 -0.38
N SER A 340 -25.09 -14.64 -0.08
CA SER A 340 -24.68 -15.59 0.95
C SER A 340 -25.12 -15.09 2.34
N PHE A 341 -25.01 -15.95 3.35
CA PHE A 341 -25.32 -15.66 4.73
C PHE A 341 -24.31 -14.68 5.34
N ALA A 342 -23.05 -14.73 4.88
CA ALA A 342 -22.06 -13.69 5.20
C ALA A 342 -22.46 -12.33 4.59
N GLY A 343 -23.31 -12.35 3.56
CA GLY A 343 -23.85 -11.18 2.87
C GLY A 343 -22.83 -10.45 2.00
N LYS A 344 -21.60 -10.97 1.89
CA LYS A 344 -20.51 -10.38 1.12
C LYS A 344 -19.36 -11.35 0.87
N THR A 345 -18.69 -11.12 -0.25
CA THR A 345 -17.39 -11.66 -0.63
C THR A 345 -16.37 -10.54 -0.53
N GLN A 346 -15.26 -10.76 0.19
CA GLN A 346 -14.22 -9.76 0.40
C GLN A 346 -12.87 -10.23 -0.16
N LEU A 347 -12.19 -9.34 -0.87
CA LEU A 347 -10.84 -9.56 -1.40
C LEU A 347 -9.89 -8.53 -0.79
N SER A 348 -8.84 -9.01 -0.13
CA SER A 348 -7.76 -8.15 0.37
C SER A 348 -6.99 -7.52 -0.78
N MET A 349 -6.56 -6.28 -0.58
CA MET A 349 -5.74 -5.53 -1.52
C MET A 349 -4.51 -5.03 -0.77
N GLY A 350 -3.31 -5.23 -1.32
CA GLY A 350 -2.06 -4.79 -0.70
C GLY A 350 -1.07 -4.23 -1.71
N VAL A 351 -0.46 -3.10 -1.37
CA VAL A 351 0.64 -2.49 -2.12
C VAL A 351 1.72 -2.00 -1.15
N ASN A 352 2.98 -2.19 -1.52
CA ASN A 352 4.11 -1.64 -0.80
C ASN A 352 4.52 -0.32 -1.46
N GLY A 353 4.19 0.80 -0.83
CA GLY A 353 4.72 2.09 -1.26
C GLY A 353 6.20 2.23 -0.90
N TYR A 354 7.04 2.73 -1.80
CA TYR A 354 8.43 3.06 -1.50
C TYR A 354 8.87 4.41 -2.07
N ARG A 355 9.99 4.96 -1.57
CA ARG A 355 10.62 6.16 -2.13
C ARG A 355 11.59 5.76 -3.23
N ASP A 356 11.54 6.44 -4.37
CA ASP A 356 12.55 6.32 -5.41
C ASP A 356 13.31 7.63 -5.64
N ASP A 357 14.39 7.55 -6.40
CA ASP A 357 15.20 8.67 -6.88
C ASP A 357 14.90 9.00 -8.35
N ARG A 358 13.83 8.47 -8.95
CA ARG A 358 13.60 8.61 -10.39
C ARG A 358 13.55 10.07 -10.81
N GLY A 359 14.40 10.46 -11.75
CA GLY A 359 14.43 11.84 -12.24
C GLY A 359 15.09 12.84 -11.28
N THR A 360 15.67 12.41 -10.16
CA THR A 360 16.57 13.26 -9.37
C THR A 360 17.95 13.34 -10.06
N TYR A 361 18.65 14.44 -9.81
CA TYR A 361 19.92 14.79 -10.44
C TYR A 361 21.11 14.40 -9.56
N TYR A 362 22.07 13.70 -10.15
CA TYR A 362 23.35 13.38 -9.54
C TYR A 362 24.42 14.23 -10.22
N PRO A 363 24.90 15.30 -9.57
CA PRO A 363 26.02 16.06 -10.10
C PRO A 363 27.28 15.19 -10.09
N VAL A 364 28.12 15.35 -11.10
CA VAL A 364 29.47 14.77 -11.11
C VAL A 364 30.50 15.88 -11.21
N ALA A 365 31.70 15.65 -10.69
CA ALA A 365 32.83 16.52 -11.02
C ALA A 365 33.04 16.48 -12.55
N PRO A 366 33.03 17.62 -13.25
CA PRO A 366 33.06 17.63 -14.71
C PRO A 366 34.19 16.77 -15.28
N PHE A 367 33.85 15.81 -16.15
CA PHE A 367 34.83 14.83 -16.63
C PHE A 367 34.74 14.59 -18.13
N ARG A 368 35.88 14.63 -18.82
CA ARG A 368 35.95 14.35 -20.27
C ARG A 368 35.77 12.87 -20.57
N ILE A 369 34.70 12.49 -21.24
CA ILE A 369 34.43 11.10 -21.66
C ILE A 369 34.67 10.85 -23.15
N MET A 370 34.65 11.89 -23.99
CA MET A 370 34.96 11.76 -25.42
C MET A 370 35.88 12.88 -25.90
N ASP A 371 36.87 12.53 -26.70
CA ASP A 371 37.67 13.49 -27.47
C ASP A 371 38.19 12.82 -28.76
N THR A 372 37.54 13.18 -29.86
CA THR A 372 37.87 12.67 -31.20
C THR A 372 39.26 13.08 -31.71
N ARG A 373 39.93 14.05 -31.06
CA ARG A 373 41.32 14.43 -31.40
C ARG A 373 42.35 13.49 -30.80
N SER A 374 42.06 12.94 -29.61
CA SER A 374 42.94 12.01 -28.90
C SER A 374 42.56 10.55 -29.10
N GLY A 375 41.33 10.27 -29.52
CA GLY A 375 40.79 8.91 -29.62
C GLY A 375 40.13 8.43 -28.33
N LYS A 376 39.87 9.33 -27.36
CA LYS A 376 39.18 8.99 -26.12
C LYS A 376 37.69 8.79 -26.41
N GLY A 377 37.14 7.63 -26.08
CA GLY A 377 35.70 7.32 -26.21
C GLY A 377 35.16 7.25 -27.65
N ALA A 378 35.98 7.56 -28.65
CA ALA A 378 35.62 7.55 -30.07
C ALA A 378 36.89 7.42 -30.95
N PRO A 379 36.78 7.01 -32.22
CA PRO A 379 37.92 6.96 -33.13
C PRO A 379 38.66 8.31 -33.24
N LYS A 380 40.00 8.26 -33.32
CA LYS A 380 40.88 9.43 -33.42
C LYS A 380 40.85 10.05 -34.81
N ARG A 381 39.76 10.75 -35.14
CA ARG A 381 39.54 11.44 -36.42
C ARG A 381 38.45 12.49 -36.32
N MET A 382 38.37 13.41 -37.27
CA MET A 382 37.18 14.24 -37.43
C MET A 382 35.96 13.37 -37.79
N VAL A 383 34.80 13.77 -37.30
CA VAL A 383 33.50 13.21 -37.68
C VAL A 383 33.08 13.89 -38.97
N GLY A 384 32.96 13.13 -40.06
CA GLY A 384 32.63 13.57 -41.40
C GLY A 384 31.14 13.90 -41.59
N PRO A 385 30.75 14.32 -42.79
CA PRO A 385 29.38 14.71 -43.09
C PRO A 385 28.48 13.48 -43.08
N GLY A 386 27.33 13.57 -42.43
CA GLY A 386 26.37 12.47 -42.34
C GLY A 386 26.79 11.35 -41.37
N GLU A 387 27.99 11.41 -40.80
CA GLU A 387 28.50 10.35 -39.92
C GLU A 387 27.91 10.43 -38.51
N VAL A 388 27.91 9.27 -37.85
CA VAL A 388 27.45 9.11 -36.47
C VAL A 388 28.54 8.47 -35.63
N VAL A 389 28.85 9.09 -34.49
CA VAL A 389 29.69 8.50 -33.44
C VAL A 389 28.80 8.03 -32.29
N SER A 390 29.03 6.82 -31.79
CA SER A 390 28.35 6.29 -30.60
C SER A 390 29.29 6.33 -29.41
N LEU A 391 28.82 6.81 -28.26
CA LEU A 391 29.58 6.96 -27.03
C LEU A 391 28.93 6.18 -25.90
N GLN A 392 29.70 5.32 -25.22
CA GLN A 392 29.28 4.74 -23.94
C GLN A 392 29.32 5.83 -22.87
N VAL A 393 28.17 6.12 -22.24
CA VAL A 393 28.09 7.13 -21.19
C VAL A 393 27.96 6.50 -19.81
N THR A 394 27.16 5.44 -19.66
CA THR A 394 27.07 4.73 -18.38
C THR A 394 28.36 4.00 -18.06
N GLY A 395 28.73 3.96 -16.78
CA GLY A 395 29.99 3.39 -16.30
C GLY A 395 31.22 4.25 -16.60
N SER A 396 31.04 5.52 -17.00
CA SER A 396 32.13 6.44 -17.35
C SER A 396 31.92 7.82 -16.73
N GLY A 397 33.00 8.46 -16.28
CA GLY A 397 32.96 9.84 -15.78
C GLY A 397 31.99 10.08 -14.61
N GLY A 398 31.80 9.07 -13.73
CA GLY A 398 30.86 9.16 -12.60
C GLY A 398 29.40 8.83 -12.92
N VAL A 399 29.05 8.58 -14.18
CA VAL A 399 27.70 8.17 -14.58
C VAL A 399 27.49 6.69 -14.30
N THR A 400 26.45 6.36 -13.53
CA THR A 400 26.12 4.96 -13.18
C THR A 400 25.29 4.28 -14.29
N THR A 401 25.07 2.96 -14.17
CA THR A 401 24.14 2.21 -15.03
C THR A 401 22.68 2.62 -14.84
N GLU A 402 22.39 3.23 -13.69
CA GLU A 402 21.07 3.73 -13.30
C GLU A 402 20.76 5.11 -13.90
N ALA A 403 21.64 5.67 -14.73
CA ALA A 403 21.36 6.93 -15.42
C ALA A 403 20.30 6.76 -16.52
N SER A 404 19.18 7.49 -16.40
CA SER A 404 18.13 7.56 -17.43
C SER A 404 18.45 8.60 -18.49
N THR A 405 19.17 9.64 -18.09
CA THR A 405 19.47 10.83 -18.88
C THR A 405 20.81 11.39 -18.39
N VAL A 406 21.65 11.89 -19.30
CA VAL A 406 22.91 12.56 -18.95
C VAL A 406 22.85 14.04 -19.31
N VAL A 407 23.54 14.87 -18.51
CA VAL A 407 23.83 16.28 -18.79
C VAL A 407 25.28 16.36 -19.23
N LEU A 408 25.47 16.73 -20.49
CA LEU A 408 26.77 16.78 -21.16
C LEU A 408 27.09 18.22 -21.52
N ASN A 409 28.37 18.57 -21.54
CA ASN A 409 28.84 19.72 -22.28
C ASN A 409 29.51 19.25 -23.58
N VAL A 410 28.92 19.62 -24.71
CA VAL A 410 29.36 19.15 -26.03
C VAL A 410 30.09 20.29 -26.73
N THR A 411 31.37 20.07 -27.04
CA THR A 411 32.22 21.04 -27.74
C THR A 411 32.51 20.57 -29.16
N VAL A 412 32.34 21.48 -30.13
CA VAL A 412 32.77 21.32 -31.51
C VAL A 412 34.00 22.19 -31.75
N THR A 413 35.01 21.67 -32.45
CA THR A 413 36.22 22.43 -32.82
C THR A 413 36.74 22.06 -34.21
N GLY A 414 37.21 23.08 -34.93
CA GLY A 414 37.74 22.95 -36.29
C GLY A 414 36.73 22.48 -37.37
N PRO A 415 35.43 22.86 -37.32
CA PRO A 415 34.49 22.45 -38.36
C PRO A 415 34.89 23.01 -39.73
N THR A 416 34.86 22.18 -40.78
CA THR A 416 35.27 22.59 -42.13
C THR A 416 34.17 23.35 -42.90
N MET A 417 32.92 23.25 -42.46
CA MET A 417 31.75 23.95 -43.02
C MET A 417 30.79 24.39 -41.91
N ASN A 418 29.82 25.24 -42.24
CA ASN A 418 28.69 25.50 -41.34
C ASN A 418 27.83 24.24 -41.20
N GLY A 419 27.30 23.98 -40.01
CA GLY A 419 26.56 22.76 -39.73
C GLY A 419 26.01 22.69 -38.31
N PHE A 420 25.60 21.49 -37.93
CA PHE A 420 25.15 21.19 -36.57
C PHE A 420 25.44 19.75 -36.17
N VAL A 421 25.52 19.54 -34.85
CA VAL A 421 25.50 18.22 -34.23
C VAL A 421 24.12 17.96 -33.64
N THR A 422 23.59 16.75 -33.85
CA THR A 422 22.42 16.22 -33.12
C THR A 422 22.88 15.13 -32.18
N VAL A 423 22.56 15.26 -30.90
CA VAL A 423 22.81 14.27 -29.85
C VAL A 423 21.51 13.58 -29.48
N TYR A 424 21.50 12.25 -29.45
CA TYR A 424 20.27 11.47 -29.24
C TYR A 424 20.56 10.09 -28.63
N PRO A 425 19.59 9.47 -27.92
CA PRO A 425 19.74 8.11 -27.41
C PRO A 425 20.03 7.10 -28.52
N SER A 426 20.94 6.17 -28.26
CA SER A 426 21.08 4.95 -29.07
C SER A 426 19.80 4.10 -29.02
N GLY A 427 19.57 3.32 -30.07
CA GLY A 427 18.37 2.50 -30.22
C GLY A 427 17.12 3.25 -30.71
N LEU A 428 17.11 4.59 -30.69
CA LEU A 428 16.01 5.41 -31.21
C LEU A 428 16.37 6.08 -32.54
N SER A 429 15.33 6.46 -33.30
CA SER A 429 15.48 7.27 -34.51
C SER A 429 16.03 8.65 -34.19
N ARG A 430 16.94 9.16 -35.02
CA ARG A 430 17.52 10.50 -34.87
C ARG A 430 16.42 11.56 -34.97
N PRO A 431 16.29 12.46 -33.99
CA PRO A 431 15.35 13.58 -34.07
C PRO A 431 15.80 14.61 -35.12
N THR A 432 14.88 15.47 -35.56
CA THR A 432 15.19 16.58 -36.49
C THR A 432 15.81 17.80 -35.79
N ALA A 433 15.80 17.82 -34.45
CA ALA A 433 16.38 18.88 -33.64
C ALA A 433 17.92 18.86 -33.67
N SER A 434 18.53 20.05 -33.76
CA SER A 434 19.96 20.26 -33.56
C SER A 434 20.27 20.46 -32.08
N SER A 435 21.38 19.90 -31.58
CA SER A 435 21.86 20.15 -30.22
C SER A 435 22.85 21.31 -30.17
N LEU A 436 23.75 21.40 -31.15
CA LEU A 436 24.74 22.48 -31.23
C LEU A 436 24.93 22.89 -32.69
N ASN A 437 24.73 24.18 -32.97
CA ASN A 437 24.93 24.78 -34.28
C ASN A 437 26.30 25.47 -34.34
N PHE A 438 27.00 25.34 -35.47
CA PHE A 438 28.36 25.86 -35.63
C PHE A 438 28.61 26.44 -37.03
N THR A 439 29.56 27.37 -37.09
CA THR A 439 30.10 27.91 -38.35
C THR A 439 31.52 27.40 -38.61
N LYS A 440 31.96 27.45 -39.87
CA LYS A 440 33.31 27.03 -40.28
C LYS A 440 34.39 27.67 -39.39
N GLY A 441 35.33 26.86 -38.90
CA GLY A 441 36.46 27.27 -38.06
C GLY A 441 36.09 27.62 -36.61
N TRP A 442 34.82 27.53 -36.22
CA TRP A 442 34.39 27.88 -34.87
C TRP A 442 34.82 26.84 -33.82
N THR A 443 35.09 27.30 -32.60
CA THR A 443 35.25 26.44 -31.43
C THR A 443 34.28 26.92 -30.37
N GLY A 444 33.38 26.02 -29.95
CA GLY A 444 32.24 26.40 -29.12
C GLY A 444 31.58 25.20 -28.47
N ALA A 445 30.91 25.45 -27.36
CA ALA A 445 30.23 24.44 -26.57
C ALA A 445 28.76 24.79 -26.36
N ASN A 446 27.96 23.76 -26.07
CA ASN A 446 26.60 23.89 -25.57
C ASN A 446 26.34 22.77 -24.57
N SER A 447 25.62 23.06 -23.48
CA SER A 447 25.09 22.00 -22.62
C SER A 447 23.99 21.23 -23.34
N VAL A 448 23.95 19.92 -23.13
CA VAL A 448 23.06 18.97 -23.78
C VAL A 448 22.55 17.98 -22.75
N THR A 449 21.27 18.07 -22.42
CA THR A 449 20.56 17.04 -21.66
C THR A 449 19.96 16.03 -22.63
N VAL A 450 20.34 14.76 -22.52
CA VAL A 450 19.93 13.71 -23.46
C VAL A 450 19.63 12.39 -22.76
N LYS A 451 18.52 11.75 -23.16
CA LYS A 451 18.16 10.40 -22.70
C LYS A 451 19.26 9.41 -23.08
N VAL A 452 19.54 8.46 -22.19
CA VAL A 452 20.48 7.37 -22.45
C VAL A 452 19.73 6.20 -23.10
N GLY A 453 20.30 5.58 -24.13
CA GLY A 453 19.74 4.38 -24.74
C GLY A 453 19.79 3.17 -23.81
N ALA A 454 19.03 2.11 -24.12
CA ALA A 454 18.97 0.89 -23.30
C ALA A 454 20.35 0.20 -23.15
N ASP A 455 21.25 0.39 -24.11
CA ASP A 455 22.64 -0.08 -24.11
C ASP A 455 23.62 0.86 -23.36
N GLY A 456 23.12 1.91 -22.70
CA GLY A 456 23.94 2.86 -21.96
C GLY A 456 24.68 3.88 -22.82
N LYS A 457 24.32 4.01 -24.11
CA LYS A 457 25.00 4.88 -25.07
C LYS A 457 24.18 6.10 -25.48
N VAL A 458 24.88 7.06 -26.08
CA VAL A 458 24.30 8.18 -26.84
C VAL A 458 25.01 8.29 -28.19
N LYS A 459 24.34 8.87 -29.17
CA LYS A 459 24.82 9.05 -30.54
C LYS A 459 24.99 10.53 -30.88
N PHE A 460 26.05 10.84 -31.61
CA PHE A 460 26.40 12.17 -32.11
C PHE A 460 26.40 12.12 -33.63
N TYR A 461 25.42 12.76 -34.25
CA TYR A 461 25.34 12.91 -35.71
C TYR A 461 25.91 14.25 -36.14
N ASN A 462 26.81 14.26 -37.12
CA ASN A 462 27.29 15.48 -37.75
C ASN A 462 26.58 15.72 -39.10
N HIS A 463 25.94 16.88 -39.28
CA HIS A 463 25.16 17.15 -40.47
C HIS A 463 26.00 17.41 -41.73
N THR A 464 26.99 18.30 -41.63
CA THR A 464 27.73 18.85 -42.77
C THR A 464 29.19 19.09 -42.39
N GLY A 465 30.08 19.03 -43.38
CA GLY A 465 31.51 19.22 -43.17
C GLY A 465 32.10 18.14 -42.27
N SER A 466 33.30 18.39 -41.78
CA SER A 466 33.97 17.53 -40.81
C SER A 466 34.34 18.36 -39.60
N THR A 467 34.23 17.78 -38.40
CA THR A 467 34.57 18.47 -37.15
C THR A 467 35.09 17.50 -36.11
N HIS A 468 35.88 18.01 -35.16
CA HIS A 468 36.09 17.30 -33.91
C HIS A 468 34.94 17.57 -32.94
N ILE A 469 34.59 16.53 -32.18
CA ILE A 469 33.64 16.57 -31.07
C ILE A 469 34.37 16.15 -29.80
N ILE A 470 34.14 16.90 -28.74
CA ILE A 470 34.63 16.67 -27.38
C ILE A 470 33.41 16.68 -26.45
N VAL A 471 33.34 15.74 -25.52
CA VAL A 471 32.20 15.59 -24.61
C VAL A 471 32.72 15.46 -23.19
N ASP A 472 32.29 16.42 -22.38
CA ASP A 472 32.47 16.44 -20.95
C ASP A 472 31.11 16.11 -20.30
N VAL A 473 31.09 15.36 -19.20
CA VAL A 473 29.87 15.03 -18.44
C VAL A 473 29.81 15.89 -17.17
N ASP A 474 28.64 16.47 -16.91
CA ASP A 474 28.38 17.36 -15.76
C ASP A 474 27.45 16.71 -14.72
N GLY A 475 26.65 15.71 -15.13
CA GLY A 475 25.83 14.90 -14.23
C GLY A 475 24.84 14.01 -14.96
N TYR A 476 23.96 13.35 -14.20
CA TYR A 476 22.93 12.48 -14.76
C TYR A 476 21.64 12.51 -13.92
N TYR A 477 20.52 12.14 -14.54
CA TYR A 477 19.26 11.88 -13.84
C TYR A 477 19.02 10.38 -13.69
N SER A 478 18.50 9.94 -12.53
CA SER A 478 18.29 8.51 -12.25
C SER A 478 17.10 7.91 -13.01
N LYS A 479 17.14 6.59 -13.27
CA LYS A 479 16.03 5.75 -13.79
C LYS A 479 14.99 5.43 -12.72
N GLY A 480 15.33 5.59 -11.44
CA GLY A 480 14.49 5.15 -10.33
C GLY A 480 14.99 3.84 -9.75
N HIS A 481 15.56 3.92 -8.56
CA HIS A 481 15.92 2.82 -7.69
C HIS A 481 15.14 2.95 -6.39
N GLU A 482 14.75 1.82 -5.80
CA GLU A 482 14.18 1.80 -4.46
C GLU A 482 15.22 2.32 -3.47
N CYS A 483 14.98 3.51 -2.94
CA CYS A 483 15.94 4.20 -2.12
C CYS A 483 15.66 3.93 -0.64
N CYS A 484 16.43 3.01 -0.08
CA CYS A 484 16.48 2.73 1.35
C CYS A 484 17.84 3.23 1.88
N SER A 485 17.87 4.41 2.51
CA SER A 485 18.95 4.98 3.35
C SER A 485 20.16 5.71 2.70
N GLY A 486 20.15 6.05 1.40
CA GLY A 486 21.27 6.75 0.73
C GLY A 486 20.96 8.16 0.18
N TYR A 487 21.96 8.78 -0.46
CA TYR A 487 21.81 10.05 -1.20
C TYR A 487 20.85 9.84 -2.40
N MET A 488 19.64 10.40 -2.30
CA MET A 488 18.55 10.23 -3.27
C MET A 488 18.70 11.05 -4.56
N GLY A 489 19.87 11.67 -4.79
CA GLY A 489 20.05 12.68 -5.83
C GLY A 489 19.27 13.96 -5.50
N GLY A 490 19.52 15.03 -6.24
CA GLY A 490 18.90 16.32 -6.02
C GLY A 490 17.63 16.55 -6.82
N GLN A 491 16.62 17.12 -6.19
CA GLN A 491 15.46 17.68 -6.86
C GLN A 491 15.75 19.11 -7.29
N TYR A 492 15.18 19.52 -8.43
CA TYR A 492 15.37 20.85 -9.00
C TYR A 492 14.46 21.88 -8.34
N HIS A 493 15.07 22.94 -7.82
CA HIS A 493 14.43 24.09 -7.20
C HIS A 493 14.63 25.33 -8.08
N PRO A 494 13.67 25.63 -8.97
CA PRO A 494 13.75 26.78 -9.86
C PRO A 494 13.56 28.08 -9.07
N LEU A 495 14.24 29.14 -9.51
CA LEU A 495 13.95 30.49 -9.03
C LEU A 495 12.76 31.08 -9.80
N SER A 496 12.00 31.96 -9.15
CA SER A 496 10.90 32.70 -9.78
C SER A 496 11.35 33.52 -11.00
N LYS A 497 12.60 33.97 -11.00
CA LYS A 497 13.33 34.48 -12.16
C LYS A 497 14.84 34.28 -12.00
N PRO A 498 15.61 34.23 -13.10
CA PRO A 498 17.06 34.25 -13.05
C PRO A 498 17.62 35.45 -12.25
N VAL A 499 18.63 35.20 -11.42
CA VAL A 499 19.30 36.20 -10.57
C VAL A 499 20.79 36.26 -10.89
N ARG A 500 21.36 37.46 -11.00
CA ARG A 500 22.81 37.61 -11.16
C ARG A 500 23.52 37.44 -9.82
N ILE A 501 24.41 36.46 -9.72
CA ILE A 501 25.22 36.19 -8.52
C ILE A 501 26.69 36.57 -8.70
N THR A 502 27.12 36.92 -9.90
CA THR A 502 28.46 37.45 -10.16
C THR A 502 28.44 38.37 -11.38
N ASP A 503 29.01 39.57 -11.26
CA ASP A 503 29.30 40.48 -12.37
C ASP A 503 30.66 41.15 -12.21
N THR A 504 31.69 40.54 -12.76
CA THR A 504 33.06 41.07 -12.62
C THR A 504 33.29 42.41 -13.35
N ARG A 505 32.35 42.85 -14.22
CA ARG A 505 32.43 44.16 -14.89
C ARG A 505 32.08 45.31 -13.96
N THR A 506 31.10 45.09 -13.09
CA THR A 506 30.48 46.17 -12.28
C THR A 506 30.73 46.02 -10.78
N TRP A 507 31.18 44.87 -10.30
CA TRP A 507 31.34 44.59 -8.87
C TRP A 507 32.78 44.71 -8.36
N GLY A 508 33.63 45.43 -9.09
CA GLY A 508 35.00 45.77 -8.66
C GLY A 508 36.06 44.69 -8.88
N THR A 509 35.70 43.45 -9.24
CA THR A 509 36.67 42.37 -9.52
C THR A 509 37.52 42.62 -10.77
N GLY A 510 36.99 43.33 -11.78
CA GLY A 510 37.69 43.56 -13.04
C GLY A 510 37.77 42.31 -13.92
N ARG A 511 38.72 42.26 -14.86
CA ARG A 511 38.94 41.03 -15.64
C ARG A 511 39.64 40.02 -14.76
N VAL A 512 39.08 38.83 -14.62
CA VAL A 512 39.73 37.72 -13.92
C VAL A 512 41.01 37.38 -14.68
N PRO A 513 42.20 37.40 -14.06
CA PRO A 513 43.45 37.18 -14.76
C PRO A 513 43.57 35.79 -15.38
N ARG A 514 44.56 35.62 -16.26
CA ARG A 514 44.93 34.31 -16.81
C ARG A 514 45.24 33.32 -15.70
N GLU A 515 44.78 32.08 -15.84
CA GLU A 515 45.02 31.00 -14.87
C GLU A 515 44.51 31.33 -13.45
N HIS A 516 43.44 32.13 -13.36
CA HIS A 516 42.76 32.43 -12.09
C HIS A 516 41.32 31.94 -12.15
N TYR A 517 40.71 31.85 -10.97
CA TYR A 517 39.30 31.56 -10.84
C TYR A 517 38.63 32.49 -9.82
N ILE A 518 37.31 32.53 -9.87
CA ILE A 518 36.46 33.19 -8.87
C ILE A 518 35.48 32.17 -8.32
N ASN A 519 35.16 32.29 -7.03
CA ASN A 519 34.10 31.49 -6.41
C ASN A 519 32.79 32.29 -6.36
N SER A 520 31.79 31.84 -7.10
CA SER A 520 30.46 32.43 -7.14
C SER A 520 29.57 31.76 -6.10
N ALA A 521 29.38 32.41 -4.94
CA ALA A 521 28.53 31.94 -3.86
C ALA A 521 27.11 32.54 -3.89
N ALA A 522 26.13 31.80 -3.37
CA ALA A 522 24.75 32.26 -3.21
C ALA A 522 24.13 31.68 -1.92
N SER A 523 23.20 32.40 -1.29
CA SER A 523 22.54 31.96 -0.05
C SER A 523 21.03 31.94 -0.14
N TRP A 524 20.46 30.92 0.52
CA TRP A 524 19.04 30.72 0.82
C TRP A 524 18.80 30.50 2.32
N GLY A 525 19.77 30.91 3.17
CA GLY A 525 19.70 30.77 4.61
C GLY A 525 20.26 29.44 5.14
N SER A 526 20.46 29.38 6.46
CA SER A 526 21.18 28.28 7.14
C SER A 526 20.49 26.92 7.02
N THR A 527 19.18 26.87 6.79
CA THR A 527 18.42 25.62 6.64
C THR A 527 18.61 25.00 5.24
N ILE A 528 18.65 25.84 4.21
CA ILE A 528 18.67 25.40 2.80
C ILE A 528 20.10 25.22 2.30
N ASN A 529 21.02 26.12 2.67
CA ASN A 529 22.41 26.11 2.21
C ASN A 529 23.10 24.74 2.33
N PRO A 530 22.99 23.99 3.45
CA PRO A 530 23.63 22.67 3.60
C PRO A 530 23.01 21.58 2.71
N ARG A 531 21.86 21.84 2.10
CA ARG A 531 21.12 20.91 1.23
C ARG A 531 21.41 21.12 -0.24
N VAL A 532 22.00 22.24 -0.64
CA VAL A 532 22.31 22.52 -2.04
C VAL A 532 23.51 21.69 -2.51
N ARG A 533 23.37 21.06 -3.68
CA ARG A 533 24.35 20.12 -4.26
C ARG A 533 24.82 20.53 -5.64
N ALA A 534 24.01 21.28 -6.38
CA ALA A 534 24.44 21.89 -7.65
C ALA A 534 23.68 23.18 -7.94
N PHE A 535 24.29 24.10 -8.69
CA PHE A 535 23.61 25.26 -9.26
C PHE A 535 23.27 25.02 -10.73
N ALA A 536 22.07 25.40 -11.15
CA ALA A 536 21.71 25.60 -12.54
C ALA A 536 22.01 27.06 -12.92
N VAL A 537 22.99 27.29 -13.79
CA VAL A 537 23.52 28.63 -14.09
C VAL A 537 23.65 28.88 -15.59
N SER A 538 23.53 30.14 -15.98
CA SER A 538 24.06 30.67 -17.23
C SER A 538 25.37 31.38 -16.93
N ILE A 539 26.47 30.88 -17.48
CA ILE A 539 27.81 31.47 -17.33
C ILE A 539 28.14 32.21 -18.61
N THR A 540 28.51 33.49 -18.50
CA THR A 540 28.87 34.32 -19.65
C THR A 540 30.30 34.83 -19.53
N ALA A 541 31.12 34.50 -20.54
CA ALA A 541 32.38 35.19 -20.78
C ALA A 541 32.10 36.46 -21.59
N THR A 542 32.66 37.60 -21.19
CA THR A 542 32.51 38.85 -21.92
C THR A 542 33.83 39.62 -21.99
N GLN A 543 34.10 40.21 -23.15
CA GLN A 543 35.32 40.94 -23.45
C GLN A 543 36.63 40.21 -23.06
N PRO A 544 36.82 38.93 -23.42
CA PRO A 544 38.09 38.24 -23.18
C PRO A 544 39.22 38.91 -23.95
N SER A 545 40.43 38.99 -23.38
CA SER A 545 41.60 39.60 -24.03
C SER A 545 42.22 38.74 -25.13
N SER A 546 41.99 37.43 -25.10
CA SER A 546 42.38 36.48 -26.15
C SER A 546 41.37 35.34 -26.26
N SER A 547 41.46 34.52 -27.31
CA SER A 547 40.65 33.29 -27.42
C SER A 547 41.00 32.29 -26.31
N GLY A 548 40.00 31.59 -25.80
CA GLY A 548 40.16 30.69 -24.66
C GLY A 548 38.86 30.02 -24.26
N PHE A 549 38.80 29.56 -23.02
CA PHE A 549 37.65 28.88 -22.45
C PHE A 549 37.47 29.24 -20.97
N LEU A 550 36.26 29.00 -20.46
CA LEU A 550 35.97 28.94 -19.03
C LEU A 550 35.76 27.49 -18.61
N THR A 551 36.08 27.18 -17.36
CA THR A 551 35.78 25.91 -16.70
C THR A 551 35.03 26.21 -15.42
N ALA A 552 33.86 25.58 -15.23
CA ALA A 552 33.07 25.66 -14.02
C ALA A 552 33.07 24.32 -13.30
N TRP A 553 33.23 24.34 -11.98
CA TRP A 553 33.27 23.15 -11.11
C TRP A 553 32.87 23.54 -9.68
N GLU A 554 33.06 22.64 -8.72
CA GLU A 554 32.66 22.85 -7.33
C GLU A 554 33.45 23.93 -6.57
N GLY A 555 34.49 24.52 -7.17
CA GLY A 555 35.25 25.63 -6.58
C GLY A 555 36.36 25.23 -5.63
N SER A 556 36.60 23.92 -5.46
CA SER A 556 37.75 23.42 -4.71
C SER A 556 39.06 23.70 -5.47
N PRO A 557 40.09 24.29 -4.83
CA PRO A 557 41.36 24.62 -5.48
C PRO A 557 42.12 23.37 -5.94
N ASP A 558 41.94 22.23 -5.26
CA ASP A 558 42.70 21.00 -5.51
C ASP A 558 42.14 20.16 -6.67
N ASN A 559 40.93 20.48 -7.15
CA ASN A 559 40.15 19.60 -8.04
C ASN A 559 39.74 20.25 -9.38
N LEU A 560 40.44 21.29 -9.85
CA LEU A 560 40.10 21.93 -11.13
C LEU A 560 40.10 20.91 -12.30
N PRO A 561 38.95 20.63 -12.93
CA PRO A 561 38.87 19.61 -13.98
C PRO A 561 39.48 20.08 -15.30
N ASN A 562 39.99 19.12 -16.09
CA ASN A 562 40.46 19.36 -17.46
C ASN A 562 39.29 19.29 -18.47
N THR A 563 38.31 20.16 -18.27
CA THR A 563 37.10 20.30 -19.10
C THR A 563 36.92 21.77 -19.48
N SER A 564 36.07 22.04 -20.48
CA SER A 564 35.69 23.41 -20.82
C SER A 564 34.18 23.51 -20.68
N THR A 565 33.68 24.49 -19.93
CA THR A 565 32.24 24.80 -19.86
C THR A 565 31.80 25.63 -21.05
N LEU A 566 32.58 26.63 -21.47
CA LEU A 566 32.32 27.36 -22.71
C LEU A 566 33.62 27.83 -23.36
N ASN A 567 33.57 28.06 -24.68
CA ASN A 567 34.71 28.52 -25.47
C ASN A 567 34.39 29.89 -26.09
N TYR A 568 35.40 30.75 -26.19
CA TYR A 568 35.25 32.12 -26.68
C TYR A 568 36.43 32.55 -27.56
N THR A 569 36.17 33.53 -28.43
CA THR A 569 37.20 34.28 -29.15
C THR A 569 37.44 35.63 -28.50
N THR A 570 38.58 36.27 -28.77
CA THR A 570 38.89 37.64 -28.32
C THR A 570 37.70 38.59 -28.50
N GLY A 571 37.40 39.36 -27.45
CA GLY A 571 36.33 40.38 -27.45
C GLY A 571 34.89 39.86 -27.48
N ALA A 572 34.66 38.54 -27.55
CA ALA A 572 33.32 37.97 -27.62
C ALA A 572 32.52 38.12 -26.32
N THR A 573 31.20 38.06 -26.42
CA THR A 573 30.28 37.84 -25.30
C THR A 573 29.52 36.55 -25.57
N VAL A 574 29.77 35.50 -24.80
CA VAL A 574 29.25 34.14 -25.05
C VAL A 574 28.70 33.55 -23.75
N PRO A 575 27.40 33.24 -23.69
CA PRO A 575 26.81 32.49 -22.60
C PRO A 575 26.84 30.98 -22.89
N ASN A 576 26.88 30.16 -21.84
CA ASN A 576 26.49 28.75 -21.90
C ASN A 576 25.74 28.39 -20.62
N PHE A 577 24.69 27.58 -20.73
CA PHE A 577 24.05 26.99 -19.56
C PHE A 577 24.93 25.85 -19.01
N ALA A 578 24.95 25.68 -17.69
CA ALA A 578 25.64 24.60 -17.02
C ALA A 578 24.92 24.23 -15.72
N VAL A 579 25.01 22.95 -15.34
CA VAL A 579 24.65 22.50 -14.00
C VAL A 579 25.95 22.11 -13.29
N VAL A 580 26.31 22.86 -12.26
CA VAL A 580 27.65 22.81 -11.66
C VAL A 580 27.53 22.34 -10.21
N PRO A 581 28.27 21.30 -9.76
CA PRO A 581 28.28 20.88 -8.37
C PRO A 581 28.68 22.03 -7.45
N THR A 582 28.19 22.03 -6.21
CA THR A 582 28.52 23.06 -5.23
C THR A 582 29.28 22.50 -4.03
N THR A 583 30.22 23.28 -3.50
CA THR A 583 30.77 23.06 -2.14
C THR A 583 30.57 24.30 -1.27
N PRO A 584 30.55 24.15 0.07
CA PRO A 584 30.59 25.29 0.97
C PRO A 584 31.83 26.16 0.68
N CYS A 585 31.64 27.45 0.42
CA CYS A 585 32.77 28.31 0.10
C CYS A 585 33.69 28.48 1.31
N VAL A 586 34.99 28.30 1.10
CA VAL A 586 36.02 28.48 2.13
C VAL A 586 36.67 29.87 2.10
N ASN A 587 36.77 30.50 0.91
CA ASN A 587 37.47 31.78 0.69
C ASN A 587 36.53 32.88 0.17
N CYS A 588 35.31 32.99 0.72
CA CYS A 588 34.32 33.98 0.27
C CYS A 588 34.02 35.07 1.31
N GLY A 589 34.91 35.34 2.26
CA GLY A 589 34.68 36.39 3.27
C GLY A 589 33.38 36.16 4.05
N SER A 590 32.42 37.09 3.98
CA SER A 590 31.12 36.97 4.66
C SER A 590 30.21 35.86 4.12
N ALA A 591 30.50 35.31 2.93
CA ALA A 591 29.78 34.17 2.37
C ALA A 591 30.47 32.83 2.64
N THR A 592 31.42 32.78 3.58
CA THR A 592 32.02 31.51 4.02
C THR A 592 30.93 30.56 4.52
N GLY A 593 30.97 29.31 4.05
CA GLY A 593 29.97 28.28 4.31
C GLY A 593 28.73 28.30 3.41
N TRP A 594 28.57 29.31 2.54
CA TRP A 594 27.50 29.32 1.54
C TRP A 594 27.82 28.36 0.39
N PRO A 595 26.83 27.70 -0.24
CA PRO A 595 27.09 26.91 -1.42
C PRO A 595 27.66 27.80 -2.53
N SER A 596 28.68 27.28 -3.22
CA SER A 596 29.45 28.02 -4.22
C SER A 596 29.96 27.14 -5.35
N ILE A 597 30.26 27.79 -6.47
CA ILE A 597 30.91 27.18 -7.64
C ILE A 597 32.17 27.97 -8.00
N GLY A 598 33.17 27.29 -8.56
CA GLY A 598 34.34 27.94 -9.13
C GLY A 598 34.16 28.22 -10.62
N VAL A 599 34.67 29.35 -11.10
CA VAL A 599 34.78 29.67 -12.53
C VAL A 599 36.19 30.11 -12.88
N TYR A 600 36.90 29.26 -13.60
CA TYR A 600 38.28 29.41 -14.03
C TYR A 600 38.32 30.01 -15.43
N THR A 601 39.34 30.83 -15.69
CA THR A 601 39.58 31.39 -17.02
C THR A 601 40.99 31.17 -17.54
N HIS A 602 41.07 30.74 -18.81
CA HIS A 602 42.35 30.57 -19.51
C HIS A 602 42.96 31.90 -19.98
N ALA A 603 42.14 32.94 -20.16
CA ALA A 603 42.57 34.27 -20.59
C ALA A 603 41.91 35.38 -19.77
N PRO A 604 42.53 36.57 -19.63
CA PRO A 604 41.93 37.69 -18.90
C PRO A 604 40.53 38.05 -19.42
N THR A 605 39.50 37.79 -18.62
CA THR A 605 38.10 37.78 -19.09
C THR A 605 37.16 38.30 -18.00
N HIS A 606 36.13 39.04 -18.38
CA HIS A 606 35.02 39.29 -17.46
C HIS A 606 34.07 38.10 -17.45
N ILE A 607 33.70 37.66 -16.26
CA ILE A 607 32.76 36.58 -16.00
C ILE A 607 31.49 37.17 -15.42
N VAL A 608 30.35 36.67 -15.90
CA VAL A 608 29.02 36.91 -15.37
C VAL A 608 28.36 35.56 -15.09
N VAL A 609 27.77 35.40 -13.91
CA VAL A 609 27.05 34.18 -13.53
C VAL A 609 25.62 34.56 -13.13
N ASP A 610 24.66 34.06 -13.89
CA ASP A 610 23.24 34.20 -13.63
C ASP A 610 22.69 32.84 -13.19
N ILE A 611 22.19 32.72 -11.95
CA ILE A 611 21.59 31.49 -11.43
C ILE A 611 20.10 31.43 -11.79
N VAL A 612 19.64 30.27 -12.25
CA VAL A 612 18.23 30.02 -12.60
C VAL A 612 17.52 29.09 -11.62
N GLY A 613 18.29 28.33 -10.84
CA GLY A 613 17.79 27.39 -9.83
C GLY A 613 18.95 26.61 -9.21
N PHE A 614 18.63 25.68 -8.30
CA PHE A 614 19.59 24.77 -7.71
C PHE A 614 19.04 23.34 -7.62
N TYR A 615 19.90 22.37 -7.41
CA TYR A 615 19.54 20.99 -7.08
C TYR A 615 19.92 20.73 -5.62
N ASP A 616 19.01 20.13 -4.85
CA ASP A 616 19.22 19.84 -3.43
C ASP A 616 19.81 18.42 -3.21
N ASP A 617 19.64 17.86 -2.01
CA ASP A 617 20.02 16.49 -1.65
C ASP A 617 18.81 15.52 -1.56
N GLY A 618 17.68 15.93 -2.13
CA GLY A 618 16.42 15.20 -2.12
C GLY A 618 15.59 15.36 -0.84
N SER A 619 16.02 16.22 0.09
CA SER A 619 15.37 16.41 1.40
C SER A 619 14.47 17.65 1.51
N LEU A 620 14.57 18.63 0.59
CA LEU A 620 13.70 19.80 0.64
C LEU A 620 12.32 19.49 0.07
N PRO A 621 11.27 20.17 0.56
CA PRO A 621 9.96 20.08 -0.05
C PRO A 621 9.90 20.83 -1.39
N ASP A 622 8.95 20.45 -2.25
CA ASP A 622 8.57 21.11 -3.51
C ASP A 622 9.58 21.03 -4.66
N GLY A 623 10.58 20.15 -4.52
CA GLY A 623 11.56 19.94 -5.58
C GLY A 623 10.97 19.22 -6.80
N LEU A 624 11.39 19.65 -7.98
CA LEU A 624 10.95 19.10 -9.25
C LEU A 624 11.88 17.97 -9.70
N ARG A 625 11.30 16.93 -10.31
CA ARG A 625 12.05 15.81 -10.89
C ARG A 625 12.00 15.86 -12.40
N PHE A 626 13.11 15.46 -13.03
CA PHE A 626 13.26 15.53 -14.47
C PHE A 626 12.69 14.29 -15.17
N GLN A 627 11.94 14.53 -16.23
CA GLN A 627 11.46 13.50 -17.15
C GLN A 627 11.98 13.81 -18.56
N SER A 628 12.85 12.95 -19.09
CA SER A 628 13.30 13.08 -20.47
C SER A 628 12.19 12.76 -21.46
N ILE A 629 12.17 13.50 -22.57
CA ILE A 629 11.35 13.21 -23.74
C ILE A 629 12.24 13.11 -24.98
N ALA A 630 11.69 12.58 -26.08
CA ALA A 630 12.34 12.74 -27.37
C ALA A 630 12.40 14.25 -27.72
N PRO A 631 13.55 14.77 -28.19
CA PRO A 631 13.66 16.19 -28.55
C PRO A 631 12.52 16.62 -29.48
N THR A 632 11.66 17.50 -28.98
CA THR A 632 10.41 17.89 -29.65
C THR A 632 10.42 19.39 -29.92
N ARG A 633 10.30 19.78 -31.18
CA ARG A 633 10.17 21.18 -31.56
C ARG A 633 8.78 21.70 -31.16
N ILE A 634 8.73 22.73 -30.34
CA ILE A 634 7.48 23.42 -29.98
C ILE A 634 7.35 24.78 -30.66
N VAL A 635 8.47 25.41 -31.04
CA VAL A 635 8.48 26.66 -31.80
C VAL A 635 9.40 26.58 -33.00
N ASP A 636 8.90 27.01 -34.15
CA ASP A 636 9.67 27.35 -35.35
C ASP A 636 9.04 28.55 -36.04
N THR A 637 9.57 29.74 -35.76
CA THR A 637 9.05 30.99 -36.34
C THR A 637 9.20 31.09 -37.85
N ARG A 638 10.00 30.23 -38.48
CA ARG A 638 10.16 30.19 -39.95
C ARG A 638 8.97 29.50 -40.63
N THR A 639 8.30 28.59 -39.92
CA THR A 639 7.11 27.88 -40.41
C THR A 639 5.83 28.35 -39.72
N GLY A 640 5.94 29.27 -38.76
CA GLY A 640 4.82 29.75 -37.94
C GLY A 640 4.42 28.79 -36.81
N GLN A 641 5.19 27.72 -36.56
CA GLN A 641 4.90 26.77 -35.50
C GLN A 641 5.13 27.41 -34.13
N GLY A 642 4.12 27.36 -33.25
CA GLY A 642 4.19 27.85 -31.86
C GLY A 642 4.26 29.38 -31.72
N TRP A 643 4.76 30.09 -32.73
CA TRP A 643 4.77 31.54 -32.82
C TRP A 643 4.81 31.99 -34.29
N PRO A 644 4.00 32.97 -34.72
CA PRO A 644 3.69 33.19 -36.14
C PRO A 644 4.78 33.92 -36.94
N SER A 645 5.72 34.61 -36.30
CA SER A 645 6.66 35.48 -37.00
C SER A 645 8.00 35.66 -36.28
N ARG A 646 9.01 36.17 -37.00
CA ARG A 646 10.29 36.58 -36.40
C ARG A 646 10.09 37.62 -35.30
N LEU A 647 10.91 37.56 -34.25
CA LEU A 647 10.92 38.55 -33.19
C LEU A 647 11.62 39.82 -33.64
N GLY A 648 10.97 40.97 -33.45
CA GLY A 648 11.54 42.30 -33.70
C GLY A 648 12.37 42.84 -32.54
N PRO A 649 12.90 44.07 -32.66
CA PRO A 649 13.67 44.72 -31.62
C PRO A 649 12.77 45.07 -30.43
N GLY A 650 13.21 44.74 -29.21
CA GLY A 650 12.42 44.97 -28.01
C GLY A 650 11.18 44.07 -27.86
N ALA A 651 10.95 43.12 -28.77
CA ALA A 651 9.76 42.30 -28.77
C ALA A 651 9.87 41.08 -27.84
N THR A 652 8.74 40.66 -27.28
CA THR A 652 8.61 39.43 -26.49
C THR A 652 7.58 38.51 -27.13
N ALA A 653 7.93 37.25 -27.36
CA ALA A 653 7.00 36.17 -27.67
C ALA A 653 6.58 35.47 -26.39
N THR A 654 5.26 35.35 -26.15
CA THR A 654 4.72 34.52 -25.06
C THR A 654 4.27 33.19 -25.65
N VAL A 655 5.10 32.18 -25.47
CA VAL A 655 4.98 30.86 -26.09
C VAL A 655 4.16 29.93 -25.19
N PRO A 656 3.04 29.37 -25.68
CA PRO A 656 2.33 28.30 -24.99
C PRO A 656 3.06 26.96 -25.15
N THR A 657 3.13 26.20 -24.07
CA THR A 657 3.64 24.82 -24.09
C THR A 657 2.50 23.88 -24.44
N PRO A 658 2.65 23.00 -25.45
CA PRO A 658 1.60 22.05 -25.81
C PRO A 658 1.25 21.11 -24.64
N LYS A 659 -0.04 20.75 -24.50
CA LYS A 659 -0.52 19.80 -23.48
C LYS A 659 0.02 18.36 -23.66
N THR A 660 0.57 18.06 -24.83
CA THR A 660 1.32 16.81 -25.07
C THR A 660 2.71 16.81 -24.43
N ILE A 661 3.19 17.97 -23.97
CA ILE A 661 4.47 18.17 -23.29
C ILE A 661 4.24 18.49 -21.81
N ALA A 662 3.38 19.49 -21.51
CA ALA A 662 3.08 19.92 -20.15
C ALA A 662 1.75 19.33 -19.66
N ASN A 663 1.79 18.67 -18.51
CA ASN A 663 0.61 18.25 -17.75
C ASN A 663 0.46 19.09 -16.47
N VAL A 664 -0.54 18.77 -15.63
CA VAL A 664 -0.81 19.53 -14.40
C VAL A 664 0.36 19.55 -13.41
N ASP A 665 1.25 18.56 -13.48
CA ASP A 665 2.42 18.44 -12.63
C ASP A 665 3.67 19.07 -13.27
N THR A 666 3.60 19.59 -14.51
CA THR A 666 4.76 20.18 -15.19
C THR A 666 4.94 21.65 -14.81
N TRP A 667 6.12 21.99 -14.28
CA TRP A 667 6.43 23.35 -13.82
C TRP A 667 7.60 23.99 -14.56
N GLY A 668 8.49 23.18 -15.15
CA GLY A 668 9.61 23.68 -15.92
C GLY A 668 9.95 22.82 -17.12
N LEU A 669 10.76 23.38 -18.02
CA LEU A 669 11.22 22.74 -19.24
C LEU A 669 12.74 22.81 -19.32
N ALA A 670 13.36 21.72 -19.76
CA ALA A 670 14.71 21.75 -20.32
C ALA A 670 14.59 21.90 -21.84
N THR A 671 15.15 22.98 -22.38
CA THR A 671 15.03 23.34 -23.79
C THR A 671 16.37 23.62 -24.43
N ASN A 672 16.44 23.49 -25.75
CA ASN A 672 17.48 24.08 -26.58
C ASN A 672 16.84 25.20 -27.40
N VAL A 673 17.26 26.44 -27.16
CA VAL A 673 16.75 27.61 -27.86
C VAL A 673 17.78 27.99 -28.93
N THR A 674 17.33 28.22 -30.16
CA THR A 674 18.20 28.58 -31.29
C THR A 674 17.78 29.91 -31.88
N ALA A 675 18.70 30.86 -31.93
CA ALA A 675 18.57 32.08 -32.71
C ALA A 675 18.99 31.81 -34.15
N VAL A 676 18.13 32.19 -35.11
CA VAL A 676 18.32 31.91 -36.54
C VAL A 676 18.48 33.22 -37.29
N GLN A 677 19.72 33.49 -37.70
CA GLN A 677 20.12 34.59 -38.59
C GLN A 677 19.60 35.95 -38.13
N PRO A 678 19.95 36.41 -36.91
CA PRO A 678 19.50 37.71 -36.46
C PRO A 678 20.08 38.82 -37.36
N THR A 679 19.31 39.87 -37.65
CA THR A 679 19.78 40.96 -38.53
C THR A 679 20.81 41.88 -37.84
N SER A 680 20.91 41.79 -36.52
CA SER A 680 21.84 42.56 -35.70
C SER A 680 22.35 41.68 -34.56
N THR A 681 23.54 41.95 -34.05
CA THR A 681 23.98 41.33 -32.79
C THR A 681 23.00 41.72 -31.69
N THR A 682 22.48 40.72 -30.97
CA THR A 682 21.36 40.90 -30.04
C THR A 682 21.57 40.06 -28.78
N VAL A 683 20.70 40.30 -27.79
CA VAL A 683 20.57 39.51 -26.56
C VAL A 683 19.17 38.92 -26.57
N MET A 684 19.09 37.62 -26.33
CA MET A 684 17.82 36.93 -26.10
C MET A 684 17.73 36.45 -24.67
N THR A 685 16.54 36.58 -24.09
CA THR A 685 16.25 36.20 -22.70
C THR A 685 15.02 35.32 -22.67
N VAL A 686 15.05 34.26 -21.86
CA VAL A 686 13.95 33.30 -21.70
C VAL A 686 13.58 33.20 -20.22
N TRP A 687 12.29 33.30 -19.90
CA TRP A 687 11.79 33.30 -18.51
C TRP A 687 10.29 32.92 -18.46
N PRO A 688 9.74 32.53 -17.29
CA PRO A 688 8.31 32.22 -17.16
C PRO A 688 7.39 33.40 -17.53
N SER A 689 6.23 33.10 -18.11
CA SER A 689 5.19 34.11 -18.34
C SER A 689 4.60 34.61 -17.02
N GLY A 690 4.08 35.84 -17.01
CA GLY A 690 3.56 36.49 -15.80
C GLY A 690 4.62 37.06 -14.85
N VAL A 691 5.91 36.84 -15.14
CA VAL A 691 7.04 37.38 -14.35
C VAL A 691 7.73 38.53 -15.09
N THR A 692 8.20 39.53 -14.35
CA THR A 692 8.99 40.63 -14.91
C THR A 692 10.27 40.12 -15.57
N ARG A 693 10.60 40.66 -16.75
CA ARG A 693 11.77 40.24 -17.52
C ARG A 693 13.04 40.37 -16.66
N PRO A 694 13.83 39.30 -16.50
CA PRO A 694 15.10 39.38 -15.79
C PRO A 694 16.14 40.15 -16.61
N ASN A 695 17.16 40.69 -15.94
CA ASN A 695 18.30 41.35 -16.58
C ASN A 695 19.43 40.36 -16.91
N THR A 696 19.08 39.21 -17.48
CA THR A 696 19.99 38.09 -17.78
C THR A 696 19.98 37.77 -19.28
N SER A 697 21.04 37.14 -19.78
CA SER A 697 21.13 36.70 -21.17
C SER A 697 21.10 35.18 -21.28
N SER A 698 20.14 34.66 -22.03
CA SER A 698 20.09 33.25 -22.41
C SER A 698 20.92 32.99 -23.67
N LEU A 699 20.89 33.90 -24.65
CA LEU A 699 21.72 33.81 -25.85
C LEU A 699 22.26 35.20 -26.22
N ASN A 700 23.47 35.25 -26.76
CA ASN A 700 24.09 36.46 -27.29
C ASN A 700 24.50 36.27 -28.77
N PRO A 701 23.54 36.05 -29.69
CA PRO A 701 23.85 35.73 -31.08
C PRO A 701 24.37 36.97 -31.83
N ARG A 702 25.36 36.75 -32.70
CA ARG A 702 25.89 37.77 -33.62
C ARG A 702 25.01 37.90 -34.85
N ALA A 703 25.02 39.05 -35.51
CA ALA A 703 24.33 39.25 -36.78
C ALA A 703 24.66 38.12 -37.78
N GLY A 704 23.64 37.56 -38.43
CA GLY A 704 23.74 36.48 -39.42
C GLY A 704 24.07 35.09 -38.87
N SER A 705 24.31 34.95 -37.56
CA SER A 705 24.71 33.66 -36.97
C SER A 705 23.54 32.69 -36.75
N LEU A 706 23.88 31.41 -36.61
CA LEU A 706 22.97 30.36 -36.15
C LEU A 706 23.56 29.81 -34.84
N VAL A 707 22.97 30.20 -33.71
CA VAL A 707 23.51 29.89 -32.38
C VAL A 707 22.42 29.31 -31.51
N SER A 708 22.73 28.18 -30.87
CA SER A 708 21.86 27.53 -29.90
C SER A 708 22.47 27.57 -28.50
N ASN A 709 21.62 27.64 -27.48
CA ASN A 709 22.02 27.45 -26.09
C ASN A 709 20.95 26.64 -25.36
N ALA A 710 21.36 25.74 -24.47
CA ALA A 710 20.46 25.12 -23.53
C ALA A 710 19.87 26.17 -22.58
N VAL A 711 18.60 26.01 -22.26
CA VAL A 711 17.86 26.87 -21.34
C VAL A 711 16.93 26.01 -20.50
N GLN A 712 17.12 26.04 -19.18
CA GLN A 712 16.12 25.56 -18.22
C GLN A 712 15.24 26.74 -17.82
N THR A 713 13.92 26.60 -17.99
CA THR A 713 12.97 27.68 -17.71
C THR A 713 11.70 27.15 -17.07
N MET A 714 11.11 27.95 -16.20
CA MET A 714 9.77 27.70 -15.67
C MET A 714 8.70 28.05 -16.70
N ILE A 715 7.54 27.40 -16.59
CA ILE A 715 6.32 27.78 -17.33
C ILE A 715 5.29 28.31 -16.35
N SER A 716 4.42 29.22 -16.80
CA SER A 716 3.32 29.76 -16.00
C SER A 716 2.26 28.71 -15.66
N GLN A 717 1.30 29.01 -14.77
CA GLN A 717 0.12 28.14 -14.55
C GLN A 717 -0.72 27.91 -15.82
N ASP A 718 -0.60 28.80 -16.80
CA ASP A 718 -1.19 28.67 -18.14
C ASP A 718 -0.26 27.94 -19.13
N ASP A 719 0.79 27.28 -18.63
CA ASP A 719 1.84 26.57 -19.37
C ASP A 719 2.64 27.45 -20.35
N LYS A 720 2.88 28.74 -20.03
CA LYS A 720 3.55 29.68 -20.95
C LYS A 720 4.91 30.16 -20.45
N PHE A 721 5.82 30.43 -21.38
CA PHE A 721 7.08 31.13 -21.12
C PHE A 721 7.30 32.25 -22.14
N ASN A 722 8.22 33.16 -21.85
CA ASN A 722 8.55 34.30 -22.68
C ASN A 722 9.91 34.12 -23.36
N VAL A 723 10.02 34.60 -24.60
CA VAL A 723 11.28 34.74 -25.35
C VAL A 723 11.40 36.19 -25.82
N TYR A 724 12.42 36.89 -25.37
CA TYR A 724 12.70 38.28 -25.73
C TYR A 724 13.82 38.40 -26.75
N ASN A 725 13.74 39.43 -27.60
CA ASN A 725 14.84 39.85 -28.46
C ASN A 725 15.16 41.34 -28.24
N ALA A 726 16.42 41.67 -27.96
CA ALA A 726 16.83 43.05 -27.67
C ALA A 726 16.89 43.93 -28.93
N SER A 727 17.57 43.46 -29.97
CA SER A 727 17.95 44.25 -31.15
C SER A 727 17.72 43.47 -32.44
N GLY A 728 17.50 44.21 -33.54
CA GLY A 728 17.28 43.61 -34.86
C GLY A 728 16.07 42.68 -34.91
N TYR A 729 16.00 41.88 -35.98
CA TYR A 729 15.01 40.83 -36.15
C TYR A 729 15.68 39.47 -36.10
N THR A 730 15.05 38.48 -35.47
CA THR A 730 15.55 37.11 -35.49
C THR A 730 14.41 36.10 -35.58
N ASN A 731 14.59 35.07 -36.41
CA ASN A 731 13.83 33.85 -36.21
C ASN A 731 14.40 33.13 -34.99
N PHE A 732 13.55 32.34 -34.33
CA PHE A 732 13.97 31.46 -33.27
C PHE A 732 13.23 30.12 -33.32
N VAL A 733 13.89 29.10 -32.76
CA VAL A 733 13.43 27.73 -32.61
C VAL A 733 13.56 27.33 -31.15
N VAL A 734 12.59 26.57 -30.64
CA VAL A 734 12.64 25.98 -29.29
C VAL A 734 12.34 24.50 -29.40
N ASP A 735 13.33 23.68 -29.02
CA ASP A 735 13.22 22.24 -28.91
C ASP A 735 13.22 21.85 -27.42
N VAL A 736 12.23 21.08 -26.96
CA VAL A 736 12.12 20.59 -25.57
C VAL A 736 12.75 19.20 -25.49
N VAL A 737 13.64 18.98 -24.51
CA VAL A 737 14.33 17.70 -24.29
C VAL A 737 13.88 16.98 -23.01
N GLY A 738 13.14 17.68 -22.15
CA GLY A 738 12.50 17.10 -20.97
C GLY A 738 11.71 18.13 -20.18
N THR A 739 10.94 17.63 -19.21
CA THR A 739 10.12 18.42 -18.31
C THR A 739 10.58 18.26 -16.87
N PHE A 740 10.32 19.27 -16.05
CA PHE A 740 10.49 19.23 -14.61
C PHE A 740 9.11 19.18 -13.98
N ASN A 741 8.80 18.03 -13.37
CA ASN A 741 7.49 17.77 -12.81
C ASN A 741 7.54 17.76 -11.28
N LEU A 742 6.47 18.20 -10.64
CA LEU A 742 6.28 18.08 -9.20
C LEU A 742 6.14 16.61 -8.84
N TYR A 743 6.96 16.14 -7.90
CA TYR A 743 6.87 14.77 -7.38
C TYR A 743 6.12 14.80 -6.03
N PRO A 744 4.95 14.14 -5.89
CA PRO A 744 4.26 14.06 -4.60
C PRO A 744 5.13 13.22 -3.63
N PRO A 745 5.34 13.60 -2.34
CA PRO A 745 4.38 14.11 -1.34
C PRO A 745 4.35 15.61 -1.12
N THR A 746 5.16 16.41 -1.82
CA THR A 746 5.35 17.79 -1.42
C THR A 746 4.12 18.61 -1.80
N PRO A 747 3.32 19.05 -0.81
CA PRO A 747 2.11 19.81 -1.10
C PRO A 747 2.57 21.05 -1.85
N PRO A 748 2.02 21.35 -3.04
CA PRO A 748 2.46 22.49 -3.82
C PRO A 748 2.31 23.71 -2.94
N ALA A 749 3.43 24.16 -2.41
CA ALA A 749 3.51 25.46 -1.82
C ALA A 749 3.24 26.35 -3.02
N GLY A 750 2.01 26.90 -3.10
CA GLY A 750 1.50 27.58 -4.29
C GLY A 750 2.55 28.52 -4.85
N TRP A 751 2.46 28.85 -6.15
CA TRP A 751 3.38 29.61 -7.04
C TRP A 751 4.37 30.64 -6.45
N ASN A 752 4.18 31.09 -5.20
CA ASN A 752 4.91 32.08 -4.43
C ASN A 752 5.59 31.58 -3.14
N SER A 753 5.76 30.28 -2.88
CA SER A 753 6.22 29.85 -1.53
C SER A 753 7.74 29.78 -1.36
N ASN A 754 8.23 30.69 -0.52
CA ASN A 754 9.37 30.56 0.40
C ASN A 754 10.81 30.42 -0.11
N LEU A 755 11.08 30.08 -1.37
CA LEU A 755 12.44 30.26 -1.92
C LEU A 755 12.63 31.73 -2.30
N THR A 756 13.09 32.51 -1.32
CA THR A 756 13.58 33.87 -1.53
C THR A 756 14.58 33.91 -2.69
N SER A 757 14.60 35.02 -3.43
CA SER A 757 15.62 35.28 -4.44
C SER A 757 17.01 35.08 -3.83
N ALA A 758 17.84 34.25 -4.45
CA ALA A 758 19.20 33.96 -4.01
C ALA A 758 19.92 35.26 -3.62
N VAL A 759 20.47 35.33 -2.41
CA VAL A 759 21.23 36.50 -1.96
C VAL A 759 22.62 36.42 -2.58
N PRO A 760 22.99 37.36 -3.48
CA PRO A 760 24.30 37.35 -4.11
C PRO A 760 25.37 37.94 -3.18
N GLN A 761 26.63 37.60 -3.42
CA GLN A 761 27.76 38.29 -2.79
C GLN A 761 28.42 39.27 -3.78
N PRO A 762 28.45 40.58 -3.47
CA PRO A 762 29.30 41.54 -4.19
C PRO A 762 30.77 41.44 -3.78
N GLY A 763 31.70 41.66 -4.72
CA GLY A 763 33.13 41.93 -4.41
C GLY A 763 34.03 40.71 -4.25
N LEU A 764 33.89 39.69 -5.10
CA LEU A 764 34.72 38.48 -5.07
C LEU A 764 36.17 38.79 -5.48
N GLN A 765 37.14 38.25 -4.73
CA GLN A 765 38.56 38.25 -5.09
C GLN A 765 38.87 37.10 -6.06
N ALA A 766 39.81 37.33 -6.97
CA ALA A 766 40.28 36.31 -7.91
C ALA A 766 41.46 35.55 -7.29
N ASP A 767 41.36 34.22 -7.23
CA ASP A 767 42.38 33.35 -6.66
C ASP A 767 43.30 32.82 -7.77
N SER A 768 44.62 32.81 -7.49
CA SER A 768 45.62 32.28 -8.41
C SER A 768 45.63 30.76 -8.41
N ARG A 769 45.78 30.14 -9.58
CA ARG A 769 46.08 28.71 -9.69
C ARG A 769 47.48 28.43 -9.13
N GLY A 770 47.57 28.08 -7.85
CA GLY A 770 48.82 27.70 -7.20
C GLY A 770 49.03 28.16 -5.75
N SER A 771 48.10 28.89 -5.11
CA SER A 771 48.24 29.27 -3.70
C SER A 771 47.80 28.14 -2.74
N ALA A 772 48.35 26.95 -2.92
CA ALA A 772 48.63 26.11 -1.77
C ALA A 772 49.96 26.62 -1.22
N THR A 773 49.94 27.68 -0.40
CA THR A 773 51.02 27.83 0.58
C THR A 773 50.89 26.63 1.50
N PRO A 774 51.88 25.70 1.59
CA PRO A 774 51.93 24.88 2.78
C PRO A 774 52.14 25.87 3.92
N GLU A 775 51.19 25.99 4.84
CA GLU A 775 51.53 26.53 6.15
C GLU A 775 52.72 25.71 6.64
N VAL A 776 53.90 26.33 6.66
CA VAL A 776 55.01 25.87 7.46
C VAL A 776 54.53 26.09 8.89
N SER A 777 53.75 25.14 9.41
CA SER A 777 53.53 25.02 10.83
C SER A 777 54.90 24.69 11.43
N THR A 778 55.54 25.70 12.01
CA THR A 778 56.66 25.53 12.92
C THR A 778 56.16 24.63 14.05
N VAL A 779 56.40 23.32 13.93
CA VAL A 779 56.12 22.36 15.00
C VAL A 779 57.09 22.67 16.12
N HIS A 780 56.61 23.36 17.16
CA HIS A 780 57.23 23.30 18.46
C HIS A 780 57.09 21.87 18.99
N LEU A 781 58.19 21.11 18.88
CA LEU A 781 58.41 19.90 19.65
C LEU A 781 58.35 20.24 21.14
N VAL A 782 57.19 20.05 21.77
CA VAL A 782 57.11 19.89 23.23
C VAL A 782 57.07 18.39 23.52
N LYS A 783 58.24 17.91 23.94
CA LYS A 783 58.47 16.62 24.55
C LYS A 783 57.96 16.67 25.99
N ARG A 784 57.09 15.72 26.40
CA ARG A 784 57.26 14.83 27.58
C ARG A 784 55.93 14.23 28.07
N ILE A 785 56.01 12.92 28.32
CA ILE A 785 55.41 12.10 29.40
C ILE A 785 53.95 12.36 29.73
#